data_AF-A0A317MDU6-F1
#
_entry.id   AF-A0A317MDU6-F1
#
_cell.length_a   1.000
_cell.length_b   1.000
_cell.length_c   1.000
_cell.angle_alpha   90.00
_cell.angle_beta   90.00
_cell.angle_gamma   90.00
#
_symmetry.space_group_name_H-M   'P 1'
#
loop_
_entity.id
_entity.type
_entity.pdbx_description
1 polymer ?
#
loop_
_entity_poly.entity_id
_entity_poly.type
_entity_poly.pdbx_seq_one_letter_code
_entity_poly.pdbx_strand_id
1 'polypeptide(L)'
;MKTLILLALTCLLGEGMAYAQTPLYVAPGGSASNPGTSINAPTTLTNALATIPAGGTIYVRGGTYSFSASVIIPATNNGTSSANKNVVAYASEVPVLDFSGQAIADANRGLVLDGDYWHFTGITIRGAGDNGMLLAGNNNTIEKCIFSGNHDSGLQLSRYVTTNTTISSWPSNNLILNCEAFDNQDPDNEDADGFAAKLTCGTGNVFRGCISHHNIDDGWDFYAKDDTGPIGAVTLENCVAYNNGSLSNGGTSGNGDKNGFKLGGSGISVNHIVRRCVAFNNGHHGFTDNNNPGNIEVSNNTSYNNAESNFNFREGSNATYRNNLSFNAGSSDKSNGTEVGSSNVWWKNNVSTNSGGLVVSSADFVSTSPSVGKNSDGSPNLGNFLALASGSDLINTGVTAPGITYTGSAPDLGARESGSTGNPNPGTYTLSLTASPAAGGTVTASPNASSYTAGTVVTLTASPASGYTFSGWSGAASGTSTTTAVTVNSNLAVTANFTANNGGGGNTLRIDDAASAMSGYCGADGSRQNSYSGADGGYYINLSNSASKGVNYRIIVPSAGTYSFVWRYSNGGANVSTTARLLVNGSTAVASVSFPKTSSWTAWTTTAAVTATLAAGANTVRIETTSSTEFAIIDWVEVTGNSPSAAACSASAQSTVAYKEEDSYTTVNEAARIYPNPTVNTSNISFYNKQETRVAVRLFDASGALINTITNKVYPAGQHQLTVDCSKLVQAVYFIRVERNDKSETLRIIKQ
;
A
#
# COMPACT_ATOMS: atom_id res chain seq x y z
N MET A 1 -18.46 -34.03 53.83
CA MET A 1 -18.47 -32.56 54.06
C MET A 1 -17.22 -32.00 53.40
N LYS A 2 -17.31 -31.68 52.10
CA LYS A 2 -17.35 -30.30 51.56
C LYS A 2 -16.11 -29.47 51.94
N THR A 3 -15.04 -29.65 51.17
CA THR A 3 -13.95 -28.67 51.04
C THR A 3 -14.31 -27.72 49.91
N LEU A 4 -14.33 -26.43 50.21
CA LEU A 4 -14.83 -25.36 49.34
C LEU A 4 -13.80 -25.02 48.26
N ILE A 5 -14.29 -24.94 47.02
CA ILE A 5 -13.60 -24.52 45.80
C ILE A 5 -13.40 -23.00 45.83
N LEU A 6 -12.20 -22.52 45.53
CA LEU A 6 -11.99 -21.16 45.06
C LEU A 6 -11.08 -21.21 43.82
N LEU A 7 -11.72 -21.37 42.65
CA LEU A 7 -11.10 -21.27 41.34
C LEU A 7 -11.17 -19.79 40.92
N ALA A 8 -10.02 -19.15 40.76
CA ALA A 8 -9.94 -17.79 40.22
C ALA A 8 -10.30 -17.81 38.73
N LEU A 9 -11.49 -17.31 38.40
CA LEU A 9 -11.95 -17.07 37.05
C LEU A 9 -11.41 -15.70 36.60
N THR A 10 -10.33 -15.68 35.82
CA THR A 10 -9.94 -14.48 35.07
C THR A 10 -10.48 -14.62 33.65
N CYS A 11 -11.48 -13.80 33.33
CA CYS A 11 -12.16 -13.74 32.05
C CYS A 11 -11.20 -13.37 30.92
N LEU A 12 -11.29 -14.12 29.81
CA LEU A 12 -11.08 -13.60 28.47
C LEU A 12 -12.15 -12.54 28.18
N LEU A 13 -11.75 -11.28 28.06
CA LEU A 13 -12.35 -10.27 27.19
C LEU A 13 -11.26 -9.22 26.90
N GLY A 14 -10.42 -9.52 25.91
CA GLY A 14 -9.46 -8.57 25.33
C GLY A 14 -9.90 -8.18 23.93
N GLU A 15 -11.18 -7.87 23.74
CA GLU A 15 -11.58 -7.02 22.61
C GLU A 15 -11.01 -5.63 22.88
N GLY A 16 -10.29 -5.07 21.90
CA GLY A 16 -9.62 -3.79 22.01
C GLY A 16 -10.60 -2.68 22.35
N MET A 17 -10.71 -2.35 23.65
CA MET A 17 -11.17 -1.03 24.05
C MET A 17 -10.12 -0.03 23.58
N ALA A 18 -10.38 0.61 22.44
CA ALA A 18 -9.77 1.90 22.15
C ALA A 18 -10.24 2.85 23.26
N TYR A 19 -9.41 3.03 24.30
CA TYR A 19 -9.61 4.14 25.22
C TYR A 19 -9.61 5.41 24.37
N ALA A 20 -10.72 6.14 24.36
CA ALA A 20 -10.77 7.48 23.78
C ALA A 20 -9.63 8.27 24.41
N GLN A 21 -8.61 8.64 23.61
CA GLN A 21 -7.47 9.36 24.13
C GLN A 21 -7.96 10.65 24.78
N THR A 22 -7.48 10.93 26.00
CA THR A 22 -7.85 12.16 26.70
C THR A 22 -7.32 13.35 25.90
N PRO A 23 -8.20 14.26 25.43
CA PRO A 23 -7.75 15.43 24.68
C PRO A 23 -6.94 16.36 25.58
N LEU A 24 -6.06 17.15 24.95
CA LEU A 24 -5.36 18.24 25.61
C LEU A 24 -6.03 19.57 25.28
N TYR A 25 -6.16 20.44 26.26
CA TYR A 25 -6.69 21.80 26.13
C TYR A 25 -5.55 22.78 26.37
N VAL A 26 -5.42 23.75 25.47
CA VAL A 26 -4.42 24.82 25.57
C VAL A 26 -5.10 26.18 25.52
N ALA A 27 -4.59 27.16 26.25
CA ALA A 27 -5.12 28.53 26.30
C ALA A 27 -3.96 29.53 26.32
N PRO A 28 -4.17 30.81 25.94
CA PRO A 28 -3.14 31.85 26.05
C PRO A 28 -2.51 31.96 27.44
N GLY A 29 -3.33 31.85 28.50
CA GLY A 29 -2.88 31.82 29.90
C GLY A 29 -2.63 30.43 30.47
N GLY A 30 -2.47 29.40 29.61
CA GLY A 30 -2.20 28.03 30.05
C GLY A 30 -0.84 27.90 30.72
N SER A 31 -0.69 26.93 31.63
CA SER A 31 0.56 26.66 32.33
C SER A 31 1.14 25.31 31.93
N ALA A 32 2.44 25.23 31.65
CA ALA A 32 3.12 23.96 31.35
C ALA A 32 3.07 22.97 32.53
N SER A 33 2.83 23.46 33.76
CA SER A 33 2.61 22.61 34.93
C SER A 33 1.25 21.90 34.93
N ASN A 34 0.29 22.40 34.15
CA ASN A 34 -1.02 21.77 34.03
C ASN A 34 -0.93 20.59 33.05
N PRO A 35 -1.60 19.45 33.35
CA PRO A 35 -1.62 18.30 32.45
C PRO A 35 -2.40 18.56 31.16
N GLY A 36 -3.19 19.64 31.10
CA GLY A 36 -3.98 19.99 29.91
C GLY A 36 -5.20 19.09 29.69
N THR A 37 -5.48 18.11 30.54
CA THR A 37 -6.60 17.16 30.38
C THR A 37 -7.99 17.74 30.69
N SER A 38 -8.06 19.04 31.04
CA SER A 38 -9.30 19.76 31.32
C SER A 38 -9.22 21.20 30.86
N ILE A 39 -10.33 21.73 30.35
CA ILE A 39 -10.47 23.13 29.95
C ILE A 39 -10.27 24.12 31.10
N ASN A 40 -10.46 23.70 32.35
CA ASN A 40 -10.28 24.53 33.54
C ASN A 40 -8.81 24.60 34.01
N ALA A 41 -7.96 23.72 33.51
CA ALA A 41 -6.52 23.70 33.78
C ALA A 41 -5.77 23.46 32.46
N PRO A 42 -5.85 24.39 31.49
CA PRO A 42 -5.22 24.23 30.20
C PRO A 42 -3.70 24.30 30.33
N THR A 43 -3.01 23.57 29.46
CA THR A 43 -1.55 23.62 29.34
C THR A 43 -1.11 24.62 28.27
N THR A 44 0.19 24.81 28.06
CA THR A 44 0.69 25.65 26.95
C THR A 44 0.65 24.89 25.63
N LEU A 45 0.57 25.61 24.50
CA LEU A 45 0.61 24.99 23.17
C LEU A 45 1.89 24.16 22.97
N THR A 46 3.05 24.72 23.31
CA THR A 46 4.34 24.03 23.17
C THR A 46 4.40 22.73 23.97
N ASN A 47 3.87 22.71 25.19
CA ASN A 47 3.81 21.48 25.99
C ASN A 47 2.87 20.45 25.34
N ALA A 48 1.67 20.86 24.92
CA ALA A 48 0.72 19.95 24.29
C ALA A 48 1.27 19.33 23.00
N LEU A 49 1.89 20.12 22.13
CA LEU A 49 2.53 19.66 20.89
C LEU A 49 3.61 18.61 21.16
N ALA A 50 4.38 18.78 22.23
CA ALA A 50 5.43 17.83 22.62
C ALA A 50 4.87 16.53 23.22
N THR A 51 3.73 16.58 23.89
CA THR A 51 3.23 15.45 24.69
C THR A 51 2.08 14.66 24.07
N ILE A 52 1.36 15.20 23.07
CA ILE A 52 0.19 14.53 22.52
C ILE A 52 0.59 13.21 21.81
N PRO A 53 -0.05 12.06 22.11
CA PRO A 53 0.20 10.82 21.38
C PRO A 53 -0.46 10.83 19.99
N ALA A 54 -0.04 9.91 19.11
CA ALA A 54 -0.69 9.69 17.82
C ALA A 54 -2.17 9.35 18.03
N GLY A 55 -3.06 9.95 17.23
CA GLY A 55 -4.52 9.87 17.40
C GLY A 55 -5.11 10.85 18.41
N GLY A 56 -4.26 11.60 19.14
CA GLY A 56 -4.69 12.58 20.11
C GLY A 56 -5.17 13.89 19.47
N THR A 57 -5.94 14.66 20.24
CA THR A 57 -6.44 15.98 19.83
C THR A 57 -6.03 17.04 20.86
N ILE A 58 -5.46 18.14 20.36
CA ILE A 58 -5.19 19.37 21.09
C ILE A 58 -6.28 20.37 20.70
N TYR A 59 -7.13 20.73 21.66
CA TYR A 59 -8.10 21.81 21.53
C TYR A 59 -7.47 23.15 21.94
N VAL A 60 -7.39 24.06 20.97
CA VAL A 60 -6.77 25.38 21.12
C VAL A 60 -7.86 26.41 21.39
N ARG A 61 -7.87 26.96 22.61
CA ARG A 61 -8.82 28.02 23.00
C ARG A 61 -8.52 29.31 22.24
N GLY A 62 -9.55 30.13 22.05
CA GLY A 62 -9.42 31.43 21.40
C GLY A 62 -8.55 32.40 22.17
N GLY A 63 -8.03 33.38 21.43
CA GLY A 63 -7.15 34.42 21.94
C GLY A 63 -5.73 34.32 21.38
N THR A 64 -4.89 35.26 21.80
CA THR A 64 -3.54 35.45 21.26
C THR A 64 -2.50 34.69 22.08
N TYR A 65 -1.78 33.79 21.42
CA TYR A 65 -0.60 33.10 21.93
C TYR A 65 0.64 33.81 21.39
N SER A 66 1.34 34.54 22.25
CA SER A 66 2.51 35.33 21.85
C SER A 66 3.78 34.49 21.86
N PHE A 67 4.53 34.54 20.76
CA PHE A 67 5.81 33.86 20.59
C PHE A 67 6.89 34.85 20.15
N SER A 68 8.09 34.68 20.70
CA SER A 68 9.30 35.41 20.28
C SER A 68 10.34 34.50 19.62
N ALA A 69 9.96 33.24 19.36
CA ALA A 69 10.79 32.21 18.78
C ALA A 69 9.91 31.21 18.02
N SER A 70 10.50 30.47 17.09
CA SER A 70 9.78 29.47 16.30
C SER A 70 9.18 28.37 17.18
N VAL A 71 7.97 27.93 16.84
CA VAL A 71 7.38 26.71 17.38
C VAL A 71 7.72 25.57 16.43
N ILE A 72 8.39 24.53 16.91
CA ILE A 72 8.90 23.44 16.07
C ILE A 72 8.25 22.12 16.47
N ILE A 73 7.66 21.44 15.49
CA ILE A 73 7.23 20.04 15.57
C ILE A 73 8.25 19.22 14.78
N PRO A 74 9.18 18.51 15.45
CA PRO A 74 10.30 17.86 14.78
C PRO A 74 9.86 16.61 14.00
N ALA A 75 10.66 16.17 13.02
CA ALA A 75 10.45 14.93 12.26
C ALA A 75 10.36 13.63 13.11
N THR A 76 10.72 13.67 14.40
CA THR A 76 10.55 12.56 15.33
C THR A 76 9.17 12.52 15.99
N ASN A 77 8.35 13.55 15.80
CA ASN A 77 7.06 13.73 16.45
C ASN A 77 5.92 13.53 15.45
N ASN A 78 5.58 12.28 15.18
CA ASN A 78 4.67 11.92 14.09
C ASN A 78 3.36 11.31 14.60
N GLY A 79 2.28 11.51 13.85
CA GLY A 79 1.10 10.64 13.89
C GLY A 79 1.33 9.36 13.09
N THR A 80 0.24 8.70 12.70
CA THR A 80 0.26 7.59 11.74
C THR A 80 -0.89 7.75 10.74
N SER A 81 -0.85 6.99 9.64
CA SER A 81 -1.93 6.97 8.64
C SER A 81 -3.29 6.49 9.18
N SER A 82 -3.35 5.94 10.38
CA SER A 82 -4.59 5.57 11.07
C SER A 82 -4.89 6.44 12.31
N ALA A 83 -3.97 7.33 12.69
CA ALA A 83 -4.02 8.07 13.93
C ALA A 83 -3.24 9.41 13.81
N ASN A 84 -3.83 10.36 13.07
CA ASN A 84 -3.29 11.72 12.98
C ASN A 84 -3.21 12.38 14.36
N LYS A 85 -2.25 13.28 14.54
CA LYS A 85 -2.22 14.21 15.66
C LYS A 85 -2.97 15.48 15.27
N ASN A 86 -3.93 15.89 16.07
CA ASN A 86 -4.86 16.95 15.68
C ASN A 86 -4.65 18.20 16.53
N VAL A 87 -4.61 19.38 15.90
CA VAL A 87 -4.57 20.70 16.54
C VAL A 87 -5.76 21.49 16.03
N VAL A 88 -6.78 21.64 16.87
CA VAL A 88 -8.11 22.08 16.44
C VAL A 88 -8.54 23.28 17.28
N ALA A 89 -8.98 24.35 16.62
CA ALA A 89 -9.65 25.45 17.30
C ALA A 89 -10.84 24.93 18.15
N TYR A 90 -10.92 25.36 19.39
CA TYR A 90 -11.95 24.87 20.30
C TYR A 90 -13.31 25.48 19.95
N ALA A 91 -14.26 24.64 19.53
CA ALA A 91 -15.59 25.05 19.11
C ALA A 91 -15.53 26.13 18.00
N SER A 92 -16.15 27.29 18.21
CA SER A 92 -16.12 28.44 17.29
C SER A 92 -15.13 29.52 17.73
N GLU A 93 -14.24 29.22 18.67
CA GLU A 93 -13.24 30.18 19.14
C GLU A 93 -12.14 30.38 18.10
N VAL A 94 -11.48 31.55 18.11
CA VAL A 94 -10.44 31.93 17.14
C VAL A 94 -9.08 32.00 17.83
N PRO A 95 -8.25 30.94 17.75
CA PRO A 95 -6.89 30.97 18.26
C PRO A 95 -5.95 31.69 17.28
N VAL A 96 -5.11 32.58 17.82
CA VAL A 96 -4.11 33.34 17.05
C VAL A 96 -2.73 33.04 17.61
N LEU A 97 -1.88 32.39 16.82
CA LEU A 97 -0.45 32.25 17.08
C LEU A 97 0.24 33.50 16.52
N ASP A 98 0.69 34.36 17.44
CA ASP A 98 1.25 35.67 17.12
C ASP A 98 2.75 35.65 17.36
N PHE A 99 3.50 35.71 16.27
CA PHE A 99 4.95 35.65 16.25
C PHE A 99 5.61 37.02 16.16
N SER A 100 4.85 38.12 16.31
CA SER A 100 5.38 39.50 16.22
C SER A 100 6.49 39.83 17.23
N GLY A 101 6.74 38.95 18.22
CA GLY A 101 7.91 39.04 19.09
C GLY A 101 9.22 38.52 18.46
N GLN A 102 9.18 37.91 17.27
CA GLN A 102 10.36 37.48 16.52
C GLN A 102 11.02 38.69 15.85
N ALA A 103 12.35 38.66 15.74
CA ALA A 103 13.06 39.55 14.83
C ALA A 103 12.84 39.09 13.38
N ILE A 104 12.89 40.01 12.42
CA ILE A 104 12.85 39.67 10.99
C ILE A 104 14.18 39.04 10.59
N ALA A 105 14.17 37.78 10.16
CA ALA A 105 15.35 37.03 9.68
C ALA A 105 14.92 35.66 9.10
N ASP A 106 15.64 35.16 8.08
CA ASP A 106 15.36 33.92 7.33
C ASP A 106 15.26 32.62 8.17
N ALA A 107 15.69 32.66 9.43
CA ALA A 107 15.59 31.52 10.35
C ALA A 107 14.35 31.58 11.24
N ASN A 108 13.71 32.75 11.36
CA ASN A 108 12.65 33.06 12.31
C ASN A 108 11.26 32.76 11.73
N ARG A 109 11.10 31.52 11.27
CA ARG A 109 9.80 30.98 10.83
C ARG A 109 8.85 30.91 12.01
N GLY A 110 7.55 31.13 11.79
CA GLY A 110 6.57 31.05 12.87
C GLY A 110 6.42 29.61 13.38
N LEU A 111 5.67 28.80 12.65
CA LEU A 111 5.47 27.39 12.94
C LEU A 111 6.23 26.51 11.93
N VAL A 112 7.14 25.67 12.42
CA VAL A 112 7.82 24.65 11.62
C VAL A 112 7.19 23.30 11.89
N LEU A 113 6.54 22.72 10.88
CA LEU A 113 5.95 21.38 10.93
C LEU A 113 6.79 20.41 10.10
N ASP A 114 7.78 19.80 10.75
CA ASP A 114 8.69 18.80 10.18
C ASP A 114 8.20 17.35 10.45
N GLY A 115 7.30 17.19 11.41
CA GLY A 115 6.61 15.93 11.69
C GLY A 115 5.57 15.54 10.64
N ASP A 116 5.28 14.24 10.58
CA ASP A 116 4.30 13.63 9.67
C ASP A 116 2.95 13.39 10.35
N TYR A 117 1.87 13.31 9.54
CA TYR A 117 0.51 12.95 9.99
C TYR A 117 -0.08 13.87 11.07
N TRP A 118 0.09 15.18 10.89
CA TRP A 118 -0.55 16.23 11.67
C TRP A 118 -1.74 16.84 10.92
N HIS A 119 -2.78 17.19 11.66
CA HIS A 119 -3.94 17.91 11.14
C HIS A 119 -4.16 19.18 11.95
N PHE A 120 -3.95 20.34 11.32
CA PHE A 120 -4.24 21.65 11.88
C PHE A 120 -5.57 22.17 11.34
N THR A 121 -6.48 22.59 12.22
CA THR A 121 -7.80 23.10 11.82
C THR A 121 -8.12 24.42 12.51
N GLY A 122 -8.35 25.47 11.73
CA GLY A 122 -8.89 26.74 12.22
C GLY A 122 -7.91 27.61 13.02
N ILE A 123 -6.61 27.50 12.76
CA ILE A 123 -5.57 28.26 13.47
C ILE A 123 -5.15 29.48 12.64
N THR A 124 -5.10 30.66 13.26
CA THR A 124 -4.50 31.86 12.65
C THR A 124 -3.03 31.95 13.04
N ILE A 125 -2.14 32.17 12.08
CA ILE A 125 -0.70 32.33 12.26
C ILE A 125 -0.29 33.66 11.63
N ARG A 126 0.35 34.52 12.42
CA ARG A 126 0.69 35.88 11.97
C ARG A 126 1.99 36.42 12.54
N GLY A 127 2.53 37.44 11.88
CA GLY A 127 3.62 38.25 12.39
C GLY A 127 4.94 37.51 12.53
N ALA A 128 5.13 36.38 11.85
CA ALA A 128 6.40 35.67 11.88
C ALA A 128 7.51 36.54 11.28
N GLY A 129 8.73 36.39 11.78
CA GLY A 129 9.92 37.10 11.27
C GLY A 129 10.42 36.62 9.91
N ASP A 130 9.77 35.60 9.36
CA ASP A 130 9.99 34.93 8.08
C ASP A 130 8.63 34.32 7.66
N ASN A 131 8.59 33.12 7.05
CA ASN A 131 7.33 32.49 6.69
C ASN A 131 6.45 32.23 7.93
N GLY A 132 5.13 32.38 7.78
CA GLY A 132 4.17 32.06 8.84
C GLY A 132 4.23 30.59 9.26
N MET A 133 4.16 29.69 8.29
CA MET A 133 4.41 28.26 8.47
C MET A 133 5.43 27.75 7.46
N LEU A 134 6.41 26.98 7.94
CA LEU A 134 7.18 26.06 7.10
C LEU A 134 6.64 24.64 7.27
N LEU A 135 5.97 24.13 6.24
CA LEU A 135 5.46 22.78 6.16
C LEU A 135 6.51 21.87 5.49
N ALA A 136 7.20 21.08 6.31
CA ALA A 136 8.36 20.27 5.92
C ALA A 136 8.15 18.75 6.04
N GLY A 137 7.16 18.31 6.82
CA GLY A 137 6.77 16.91 6.94
C GLY A 137 5.84 16.42 5.83
N ASN A 138 5.42 15.17 5.97
CA ASN A 138 4.60 14.44 4.99
C ASN A 138 3.22 14.08 5.54
N ASN A 139 2.27 13.91 4.61
CA ASN A 139 0.92 13.44 4.94
C ASN A 139 0.19 14.30 5.98
N ASN A 140 0.48 15.61 6.00
CA ASN A 140 -0.16 16.56 6.89
C ASN A 140 -1.39 17.21 6.21
N THR A 141 -2.36 17.60 7.03
CA THR A 141 -3.52 18.39 6.59
C THR A 141 -3.52 19.74 7.30
N ILE A 142 -3.54 20.83 6.54
CA ILE A 142 -3.70 22.19 7.04
C ILE A 142 -5.06 22.68 6.55
N GLU A 143 -6.02 22.80 7.46
CA GLU A 143 -7.41 23.06 7.14
C GLU A 143 -7.89 24.37 7.77
N LYS A 144 -8.55 25.24 6.99
CA LYS A 144 -9.17 26.48 7.50
C LYS A 144 -8.23 27.38 8.29
N CYS A 145 -6.92 27.25 8.07
CA CYS A 145 -5.92 28.08 8.72
C CYS A 145 -5.78 29.41 7.98
N ILE A 146 -5.36 30.44 8.71
CA ILE A 146 -5.13 31.78 8.18
C ILE A 146 -3.67 32.14 8.39
N PHE A 147 -3.01 32.63 7.34
CA PHE A 147 -1.62 33.08 7.36
C PHE A 147 -1.56 34.54 6.97
N SER A 148 -1.28 35.44 7.91
CA SER A 148 -1.38 36.87 7.62
C SER A 148 -0.27 37.71 8.20
N GLY A 149 0.18 38.74 7.49
CA GLY A 149 1.11 39.73 8.06
C GLY A 149 2.44 39.11 8.48
N ASN A 150 2.90 38.05 7.81
CA ASN A 150 4.22 37.47 8.06
C ASN A 150 5.27 38.19 7.22
N HIS A 151 6.53 38.15 7.66
CA HIS A 151 7.65 38.84 7.03
C HIS A 151 8.34 38.03 5.91
N ASP A 152 7.67 37.01 5.42
CA ASP A 152 7.89 36.26 4.18
C ASP A 152 6.55 35.50 3.93
N SER A 153 6.53 34.51 3.05
CA SER A 153 5.34 33.82 2.57
C SER A 153 4.46 33.29 3.69
N GLY A 154 3.14 33.37 3.53
CA GLY A 154 2.18 32.93 4.54
C GLY A 154 2.40 31.48 4.98
N LEU A 155 2.39 30.55 4.01
CA LEU A 155 2.82 29.16 4.19
C LEU A 155 3.78 28.77 3.09
N GLN A 156 4.96 28.32 3.47
CA GLN A 156 5.95 27.70 2.58
C GLN A 156 5.99 26.18 2.79
N LEU A 157 5.91 25.43 1.70
CA LEU A 157 6.07 23.98 1.66
C LEU A 157 7.45 23.65 1.07
N SER A 158 8.37 23.26 1.94
CA SER A 158 9.79 23.03 1.62
C SER A 158 10.45 22.24 2.73
N ARG A 159 11.56 21.56 2.43
CA ARG A 159 12.33 20.85 3.46
C ARG A 159 12.81 21.81 4.56
N TYR A 160 12.76 21.37 5.80
CA TYR A 160 13.42 22.04 6.91
C TYR A 160 14.86 21.53 7.10
N VAL A 161 15.04 20.22 7.03
CA VAL A 161 16.34 19.55 7.18
C VAL A 161 17.15 19.70 5.88
N THR A 162 18.18 20.55 5.89
CA THR A 162 18.97 20.89 4.70
C THR A 162 19.85 19.74 4.17
N THR A 163 20.05 18.69 4.96
CA THR A 163 20.73 17.46 4.51
C THR A 163 19.83 16.55 3.67
N ASN A 164 18.52 16.79 3.61
CA ASN A 164 17.58 16.05 2.77
C ASN A 164 17.65 16.56 1.32
N THR A 165 18.59 16.06 0.53
CA THR A 165 18.91 16.60 -0.81
C THR A 165 18.16 15.93 -1.96
N THR A 166 17.36 14.91 -1.70
CA THR A 166 16.61 14.20 -2.75
C THR A 166 15.12 14.48 -2.65
N ILE A 167 14.43 14.58 -3.80
CA ILE A 167 12.97 14.81 -3.85
C ILE A 167 12.14 13.80 -3.04
N SER A 168 12.62 12.56 -2.91
CA SER A 168 11.99 11.52 -2.07
C SER A 168 12.04 11.79 -0.56
N SER A 169 12.84 12.76 -0.14
CA SER A 169 13.03 13.18 1.26
C SER A 169 12.42 14.56 1.55
N TRP A 170 11.70 15.12 0.58
CA TRP A 170 11.04 16.42 0.67
C TRP A 170 9.56 16.27 1.02
N PRO A 171 8.93 17.29 1.65
CA PRO A 171 7.54 17.25 2.08
C PRO A 171 6.60 16.80 0.96
N SER A 172 5.90 15.71 1.19
CA SER A 172 5.03 15.06 0.20
C SER A 172 3.66 14.73 0.78
N ASN A 173 2.67 14.61 -0.12
CA ASN A 173 1.31 14.19 0.18
C ASN A 173 0.58 15.07 1.22
N ASN A 174 0.90 16.36 1.27
CA ASN A 174 0.22 17.29 2.15
C ASN A 174 -1.04 17.87 1.50
N LEU A 175 -2.08 18.09 2.30
CA LEU A 175 -3.31 18.74 1.89
C LEU A 175 -3.46 20.09 2.59
N ILE A 176 -3.42 21.17 1.82
CA ILE A 176 -3.77 22.51 2.27
C ILE A 176 -5.20 22.78 1.79
N LEU A 177 -6.14 22.84 2.73
CA LEU A 177 -7.58 22.82 2.48
C LEU A 177 -8.23 24.08 3.06
N ASN A 178 -8.94 24.84 2.22
CA ASN A 178 -9.76 25.96 2.66
C ASN A 178 -9.00 26.99 3.51
N CYS A 179 -7.69 27.12 3.29
CA CYS A 179 -6.83 28.07 3.98
C CYS A 179 -6.87 29.43 3.30
N GLU A 180 -6.47 30.47 4.03
CA GLU A 180 -6.39 31.82 3.51
C GLU A 180 -5.03 32.44 3.85
N ALA A 181 -4.41 33.13 2.89
CA ALA A 181 -3.15 33.82 3.09
C ALA A 181 -3.19 35.24 2.52
N PHE A 182 -2.84 36.23 3.35
CA PHE A 182 -2.91 37.63 2.95
C PHE A 182 -2.02 38.60 3.72
N ASP A 183 -1.73 39.75 3.13
CA ASP A 183 -0.90 40.80 3.73
C ASP A 183 0.49 40.31 4.17
N ASN A 184 1.01 39.24 3.57
CA ASN A 184 2.38 38.80 3.82
C ASN A 184 3.35 39.70 3.03
N GLN A 185 4.43 40.13 3.69
CA GLN A 185 5.36 41.14 3.18
C GLN A 185 6.75 40.97 3.77
N ASP A 186 7.69 40.58 2.93
CA ASP A 186 9.13 40.60 3.18
C ASP A 186 9.71 42.03 3.09
N PRO A 187 10.87 42.30 3.73
CA PRO A 187 11.49 43.63 3.73
C PRO A 187 11.80 44.22 2.35
N ASP A 188 12.10 43.38 1.36
CA ASP A 188 12.43 43.77 0.00
C ASP A 188 11.23 43.89 -0.94
N ASN A 189 10.07 43.36 -0.56
CA ASN A 189 8.79 43.40 -1.30
C ASN A 189 8.81 42.58 -2.59
N GLU A 190 9.44 41.41 -2.53
CA GLU A 190 9.71 40.59 -3.71
C GLU A 190 9.45 39.11 -3.47
N ASP A 191 9.52 38.62 -2.22
CA ASP A 191 9.55 37.17 -1.94
C ASP A 191 8.31 36.63 -1.21
N ALA A 192 7.52 37.50 -0.57
CA ALA A 192 6.42 37.09 0.30
C ALA A 192 5.13 36.80 -0.48
N ASP A 193 4.94 35.51 -0.74
CA ASP A 193 3.73 34.97 -1.33
C ASP A 193 2.61 34.76 -0.31
N GLY A 194 1.40 34.47 -0.77
CA GLY A 194 0.42 33.83 0.10
C GLY A 194 0.79 32.39 0.41
N PHE A 195 1.00 31.60 -0.65
CA PHE A 195 1.37 30.19 -0.55
C PHE A 195 2.54 29.85 -1.47
N ALA A 196 3.59 29.27 -0.90
CA ALA A 196 4.82 28.96 -1.64
C ALA A 196 5.09 27.46 -1.59
N ALA A 197 4.88 26.73 -2.68
CA ALA A 197 5.27 25.31 -2.78
C ALA A 197 6.49 25.18 -3.69
N LYS A 198 7.60 25.77 -3.22
CA LYS A 198 8.80 26.06 -4.00
C LYS A 198 10.03 25.30 -3.51
N LEU A 199 11.15 25.45 -4.22
CA LEU A 199 12.51 24.99 -3.89
C LEU A 199 12.69 23.47 -3.70
N THR A 200 12.19 22.95 -2.58
CA THR A 200 12.39 21.57 -2.13
C THR A 200 11.08 20.96 -1.67
N CYS A 201 10.10 21.07 -2.55
CA CYS A 201 8.76 20.53 -2.42
C CYS A 201 8.70 19.12 -3.05
N GLY A 202 8.24 18.14 -2.29
CA GLY A 202 8.05 16.77 -2.77
C GLY A 202 6.77 16.60 -3.58
N THR A 203 6.35 15.35 -3.81
CA THR A 203 5.23 15.02 -4.70
C THR A 203 3.88 14.92 -3.97
N GLY A 204 2.77 15.04 -4.70
CA GLY A 204 1.44 14.72 -4.18
C GLY A 204 0.83 15.80 -3.29
N ASN A 205 1.44 16.98 -3.22
CA ASN A 205 0.93 18.11 -2.45
C ASN A 205 -0.25 18.77 -3.18
N VAL A 206 -1.30 19.10 -2.44
CA VAL A 206 -2.54 19.66 -2.99
C VAL A 206 -2.97 20.90 -2.22
N PHE A 207 -3.25 21.97 -2.96
CA PHE A 207 -3.98 23.14 -2.47
C PHE A 207 -5.41 23.07 -2.99
N ARG A 208 -6.39 23.09 -2.10
CA ARG A 208 -7.80 22.97 -2.44
C ARG A 208 -8.63 24.01 -1.72
N GLY A 209 -9.46 24.75 -2.46
CA GLY A 209 -10.38 25.73 -1.87
C GLY A 209 -9.67 26.86 -1.12
N CYS A 210 -8.39 27.08 -1.40
CA CYS A 210 -7.60 28.09 -0.70
C CYS A 210 -7.80 29.47 -1.34
N ILE A 211 -7.61 30.51 -0.54
CA ILE A 211 -7.73 31.90 -0.97
C ILE A 211 -6.40 32.61 -0.69
N SER A 212 -5.80 33.22 -1.70
CA SER A 212 -4.60 34.02 -1.54
C SER A 212 -4.85 35.43 -2.06
N HIS A 213 -4.63 36.43 -1.22
CA HIS A 213 -4.88 37.80 -1.64
C HIS A 213 -4.04 38.83 -0.94
N HIS A 214 -3.80 39.93 -1.62
CA HIS A 214 -3.09 41.06 -1.05
C HIS A 214 -1.72 40.71 -0.43
N ASN A 215 -1.03 39.71 -0.99
CA ASN A 215 0.37 39.46 -0.65
C ASN A 215 1.25 40.37 -1.51
N ILE A 216 2.45 40.70 -1.04
CA ILE A 216 3.28 41.70 -1.72
C ILE A 216 3.83 41.20 -3.06
N ASP A 217 4.14 39.90 -3.17
CA ASP A 217 4.52 39.26 -4.42
C ASP A 217 3.34 38.46 -5.00
N ASP A 218 3.37 37.12 -5.01
CA ASP A 218 2.34 36.32 -5.65
C ASP A 218 1.25 35.80 -4.71
N GLY A 219 0.14 35.39 -5.33
CA GLY A 219 -0.83 34.53 -4.67
C GLY A 219 -0.26 33.15 -4.37
N TRP A 220 0.34 32.53 -5.39
CA TRP A 220 1.04 31.24 -5.34
C TRP A 220 2.35 31.29 -6.10
N ASP A 221 3.41 30.73 -5.50
CA ASP A 221 4.71 30.53 -6.15
C ASP A 221 5.18 29.07 -6.06
N PHE A 222 5.42 28.46 -7.23
CA PHE A 222 5.98 27.11 -7.39
C PHE A 222 7.43 27.12 -7.90
N TYR A 223 8.18 28.20 -7.64
CA TYR A 223 9.56 28.36 -8.09
C TYR A 223 10.42 27.12 -7.82
N ALA A 224 11.05 26.60 -8.86
CA ALA A 224 12.09 25.59 -8.78
C ALA A 224 13.42 26.29 -9.09
N LYS A 225 14.51 25.86 -8.46
CA LYS A 225 15.83 26.48 -8.68
C LYS A 225 16.85 25.47 -9.16
N ASP A 226 17.81 25.94 -9.95
CA ASP A 226 18.85 25.10 -10.57
C ASP A 226 19.61 24.24 -9.55
N ASP A 227 19.91 24.80 -8.36
CA ASP A 227 20.65 24.11 -7.31
C ASP A 227 19.98 22.82 -6.82
N THR A 228 18.65 22.79 -6.80
CA THR A 228 17.86 21.67 -6.26
C THR A 228 17.15 20.89 -7.35
N GLY A 229 16.97 21.48 -8.54
CA GLY A 229 16.30 20.86 -9.67
C GLY A 229 14.77 20.86 -9.54
N PRO A 230 14.08 19.92 -10.20
CA PRO A 230 12.62 19.90 -10.22
C PRO A 230 12.03 19.59 -8.85
N ILE A 231 10.99 20.35 -8.48
CA ILE A 231 10.09 20.00 -7.38
C ILE A 231 9.06 18.97 -7.84
N GLY A 232 8.33 18.39 -6.88
CA GLY A 232 7.20 17.53 -7.20
C GLY A 232 6.05 18.32 -7.82
N ALA A 233 5.28 17.67 -8.69
CA ALA A 233 4.07 18.25 -9.22
C ALA A 233 3.08 18.58 -8.09
N VAL A 234 2.54 19.79 -8.15
CA VAL A 234 1.56 20.34 -7.21
C VAL A 234 0.23 20.49 -7.92
N THR A 235 -0.86 20.16 -7.21
CA THR A 235 -2.23 20.28 -7.71
C THR A 235 -2.94 21.45 -7.03
N LEU A 236 -3.51 22.36 -7.83
CA LEU A 236 -4.38 23.47 -7.41
C LEU A 236 -5.82 23.19 -7.84
N GLU A 237 -6.75 23.25 -6.88
CA GLU A 237 -8.17 22.99 -7.11
C GLU A 237 -9.05 24.03 -6.43
N ASN A 238 -9.99 24.62 -7.17
CA ASN A 238 -10.97 25.56 -6.58
C ASN A 238 -10.33 26.70 -5.77
N CYS A 239 -9.09 27.10 -6.11
CA CYS A 239 -8.37 28.14 -5.39
C CYS A 239 -8.67 29.51 -5.99
N VAL A 240 -8.57 30.57 -5.18
CA VAL A 240 -8.84 31.95 -5.60
C VAL A 240 -7.62 32.81 -5.30
N ALA A 241 -7.08 33.48 -6.32
CA ALA A 241 -5.95 34.42 -6.19
C ALA A 241 -6.39 35.83 -6.60
N TYR A 242 -6.30 36.82 -5.72
CA TYR A 242 -6.71 38.17 -6.09
C TYR A 242 -5.96 39.31 -5.39
N ASN A 243 -5.85 40.46 -6.08
CA ASN A 243 -5.19 41.66 -5.56
C ASN A 243 -3.75 41.44 -5.02
N ASN A 244 -3.07 40.34 -5.41
CA ASN A 244 -1.67 40.16 -5.06
C ASN A 244 -0.81 41.20 -5.81
N GLY A 245 0.29 41.62 -5.20
CA GLY A 245 1.04 42.83 -5.57
C GLY A 245 0.61 44.12 -4.89
N SER A 246 -0.38 44.05 -4.01
CA SER A 246 -0.84 45.17 -3.17
C SER A 246 -1.38 44.66 -1.85
N LEU A 247 -0.95 45.23 -0.74
CA LEU A 247 -1.49 44.94 0.58
C LEU A 247 -2.91 45.50 0.74
N SER A 248 -3.67 44.95 1.68
CA SER A 248 -5.05 45.34 1.95
C SER A 248 -5.21 46.79 2.39
N ASN A 249 -4.15 47.38 2.95
CA ASN A 249 -4.09 48.80 3.31
C ASN A 249 -3.80 49.73 2.11
N GLY A 250 -3.73 49.18 0.89
CA GLY A 250 -3.40 49.90 -0.34
C GLY A 250 -1.91 50.12 -0.55
N GLY A 251 -1.05 49.62 0.35
CA GLY A 251 0.39 49.62 0.18
C GLY A 251 0.77 48.76 -1.02
N THR A 252 1.50 49.33 -1.95
CA THR A 252 2.16 48.60 -3.03
C THR A 252 3.60 49.07 -3.08
N SER A 253 4.53 48.14 -3.18
CA SER A 253 5.96 48.39 -3.23
C SER A 253 6.62 47.29 -4.04
N GLY A 254 7.86 47.53 -4.49
CA GLY A 254 8.69 46.51 -5.10
C GLY A 254 8.46 46.25 -6.59
N ASN A 255 9.40 45.50 -7.16
CA ASN A 255 9.39 45.03 -8.54
C ASN A 255 8.83 43.60 -8.66
N GLY A 256 8.21 43.09 -7.59
CA GLY A 256 7.66 41.74 -7.51
C GLY A 256 6.87 41.34 -8.74
N ASP A 257 6.80 40.03 -8.95
CA ASP A 257 6.14 39.42 -10.08
C ASP A 257 4.61 39.50 -9.98
N LYS A 258 4.02 39.63 -8.77
CA LYS A 258 2.63 40.09 -8.55
C LYS A 258 1.55 39.25 -9.24
N ASN A 259 1.78 37.95 -9.40
CA ASN A 259 0.88 37.06 -10.10
C ASN A 259 -0.21 36.51 -9.18
N GLY A 260 -1.30 36.04 -9.77
CA GLY A 260 -2.24 35.16 -9.08
C GLY A 260 -1.62 33.79 -8.82
N PHE A 261 -1.25 33.10 -9.90
CA PHE A 261 -0.65 31.77 -9.86
C PHE A 261 0.64 31.72 -10.71
N LYS A 262 1.80 31.70 -10.06
CA LYS A 262 3.13 31.49 -10.66
C LYS A 262 3.48 30.00 -10.63
N LEU A 263 3.36 29.33 -11.78
CA LEU A 263 3.36 27.86 -11.90
C LEU A 263 4.74 27.26 -12.23
N GLY A 264 5.81 27.88 -11.72
CA GLY A 264 7.18 27.34 -11.67
C GLY A 264 8.21 28.15 -12.45
N GLY A 265 9.48 28.12 -12.04
CA GLY A 265 10.54 28.97 -12.59
C GLY A 265 11.91 28.31 -12.78
N SER A 266 12.88 29.06 -13.35
CA SER A 266 14.24 28.63 -13.77
C SER A 266 14.35 27.73 -15.00
N GLY A 267 13.33 27.59 -15.84
CA GLY A 267 13.44 26.71 -17.02
C GLY A 267 13.36 25.22 -16.67
N ILE A 268 12.88 24.90 -15.46
CA ILE A 268 12.85 23.54 -14.93
C ILE A 268 11.48 22.91 -15.15
N SER A 269 11.46 21.76 -15.81
CA SER A 269 10.23 21.08 -16.22
C SER A 269 9.50 20.44 -15.05
N VAL A 270 8.30 20.93 -14.72
CA VAL A 270 7.39 20.32 -13.75
C VAL A 270 5.95 20.34 -14.26
N ASN A 271 5.27 19.19 -14.24
CA ASN A 271 3.92 19.04 -14.78
C ASN A 271 2.86 19.31 -13.70
N HIS A 272 2.68 20.56 -13.31
CA HIS A 272 1.65 20.96 -12.34
C HIS A 272 0.24 20.76 -12.90
N ILE A 273 -0.75 20.76 -12.01
CA ILE A 273 -2.17 20.68 -12.36
C ILE A 273 -2.88 21.87 -11.73
N VAL A 274 -3.58 22.67 -12.52
CA VAL A 274 -4.37 23.80 -12.04
C VAL A 274 -5.76 23.76 -12.65
N ARG A 275 -6.78 23.68 -11.77
CA ARG A 275 -8.15 23.54 -12.22
C ARG A 275 -9.19 24.19 -11.33
N ARG A 276 -10.26 24.68 -11.97
CA ARG A 276 -11.34 25.41 -11.30
C ARG A 276 -10.84 26.57 -10.43
N CYS A 277 -9.67 27.10 -10.74
CA CYS A 277 -9.09 28.22 -10.03
C CYS A 277 -9.55 29.54 -10.64
N VAL A 278 -9.66 30.57 -9.80
CA VAL A 278 -10.06 31.92 -10.20
C VAL A 278 -8.95 32.89 -9.88
N ALA A 279 -8.47 33.66 -10.87
CA ALA A 279 -7.50 34.72 -10.68
C ALA A 279 -8.07 36.06 -11.10
N PHE A 280 -8.03 37.09 -10.24
CA PHE A 280 -8.49 38.40 -10.65
C PHE A 280 -7.80 39.58 -9.96
N ASN A 281 -7.72 40.73 -10.64
CA ASN A 281 -7.15 41.97 -10.11
C ASN A 281 -5.72 41.84 -9.55
N ASN A 282 -4.95 40.82 -9.94
CA ASN A 282 -3.55 40.72 -9.53
C ASN A 282 -2.70 41.79 -10.25
N GLY A 283 -1.61 42.20 -9.62
CA GLY A 283 -0.74 43.29 -10.05
C GLY A 283 0.00 43.04 -11.36
N HIS A 284 0.15 41.78 -11.79
CA HIS A 284 0.52 41.41 -13.16
C HIS A 284 -0.44 40.37 -13.75
N HIS A 285 -0.07 39.08 -13.69
CA HIS A 285 -0.78 38.04 -14.41
C HIS A 285 -1.77 37.28 -13.54
N GLY A 286 -2.82 36.74 -14.16
CA GLY A 286 -3.68 35.78 -13.47
C GLY A 286 -2.97 34.44 -13.28
N PHE A 287 -2.57 33.81 -14.39
CA PHE A 287 -1.84 32.55 -14.44
C PHE A 287 -0.60 32.72 -15.31
N THR A 288 0.56 32.26 -14.84
CA THR A 288 1.78 32.22 -15.65
C THR A 288 2.53 30.91 -15.47
N ASP A 289 3.12 30.40 -16.55
CA ASP A 289 4.04 29.27 -16.46
C ASP A 289 5.42 29.66 -15.93
N ASN A 290 5.72 30.96 -15.83
CA ASN A 290 6.97 31.54 -15.33
C ASN A 290 8.24 30.80 -15.82
N ASN A 291 8.25 30.41 -17.10
CA ASN A 291 9.34 29.66 -17.74
C ASN A 291 9.47 28.18 -17.36
N ASN A 292 8.46 27.55 -16.79
CA ASN A 292 8.37 26.09 -16.66
C ASN A 292 8.09 25.44 -18.04
N PRO A 293 9.00 24.58 -18.58
CA PRO A 293 8.78 23.85 -19.83
C PRO A 293 7.96 22.57 -19.70
N GLY A 294 7.49 22.24 -18.49
CA GLY A 294 6.62 21.10 -18.24
C GLY A 294 5.27 21.22 -18.95
N ASN A 295 4.60 20.08 -19.10
CA ASN A 295 3.22 20.03 -19.54
C ASN A 295 2.31 20.29 -18.33
N ILE A 296 2.09 21.57 -18.01
CA ILE A 296 1.13 21.98 -17.00
C ILE A 296 -0.28 21.71 -17.53
N GLU A 297 -1.09 21.00 -16.74
CA GLU A 297 -2.52 20.84 -17.04
C GLU A 297 -3.30 22.04 -16.52
N VAL A 298 -3.94 22.79 -17.43
CA VAL A 298 -4.69 24.01 -17.12
C VAL A 298 -6.12 23.79 -17.57
N SER A 299 -7.01 23.44 -16.64
CA SER A 299 -8.36 22.97 -16.96
C SER A 299 -9.44 23.76 -16.21
N ASN A 300 -10.44 24.30 -16.92
CA ASN A 300 -11.59 24.98 -16.30
C ASN A 300 -11.18 26.11 -15.34
N ASN A 301 -10.24 26.99 -15.70
CA ASN A 301 -9.90 28.14 -14.86
C ASN A 301 -10.60 29.40 -15.38
N THR A 302 -10.89 30.36 -14.50
CA THR A 302 -11.38 31.68 -14.90
C THR A 302 -10.39 32.75 -14.47
N SER A 303 -10.01 33.64 -15.39
CA SER A 303 -9.11 34.74 -15.12
C SER A 303 -9.77 36.05 -15.56
N TYR A 304 -9.76 37.07 -14.69
CA TYR A 304 -10.51 38.31 -14.89
C TYR A 304 -9.76 39.54 -14.39
N ASN A 305 -9.61 40.57 -15.22
CA ASN A 305 -9.18 41.91 -14.80
C ASN A 305 -7.83 41.94 -14.06
N ASN A 306 -6.89 41.08 -14.44
CA ASN A 306 -5.51 41.21 -13.99
C ASN A 306 -4.83 42.37 -14.75
N ALA A 307 -3.88 43.04 -14.11
CA ALA A 307 -3.28 44.28 -14.63
C ALA A 307 -2.51 44.07 -15.95
N GLU A 308 -2.00 42.87 -16.18
CA GLU A 308 -1.42 42.45 -17.46
C GLU A 308 -2.27 41.34 -18.11
N SER A 309 -1.67 40.23 -18.53
CA SER A 309 -2.38 39.11 -19.13
C SER A 309 -3.13 38.30 -18.08
N ASN A 310 -4.31 37.79 -18.45
CA ASN A 310 -5.03 36.84 -17.63
C ASN A 310 -4.33 35.46 -17.64
N PHE A 311 -3.78 35.07 -18.79
CA PHE A 311 -2.93 33.90 -18.97
C PHE A 311 -1.65 34.30 -19.72
N ASN A 312 -0.49 34.09 -19.09
CA ASN A 312 0.83 34.43 -19.62
C ASN A 312 1.74 33.18 -19.65
N PHE A 313 1.60 32.38 -20.70
CA PHE A 313 2.43 31.21 -20.98
C PHE A 313 3.37 31.53 -22.14
N ARG A 314 4.68 31.38 -21.91
CA ARG A 314 5.71 31.79 -22.87
C ARG A 314 5.65 31.06 -24.21
N GLU A 315 6.29 31.61 -25.24
CA GLU A 315 6.49 30.91 -26.50
C GLU A 315 7.23 29.58 -26.27
N GLY A 316 6.78 28.52 -26.94
CA GLY A 316 7.32 27.17 -26.74
C GLY A 316 6.84 26.46 -25.46
N SER A 317 5.83 26.99 -24.77
CA SER A 317 5.21 26.27 -23.65
C SER A 317 4.55 24.96 -24.08
N ASN A 318 4.65 23.94 -23.23
CA ASN A 318 4.10 22.60 -23.45
C ASN A 318 2.79 22.37 -22.69
N ALA A 319 2.23 23.40 -22.06
CA ALA A 319 0.99 23.29 -21.29
C ALA A 319 -0.18 22.77 -22.13
N THR A 320 -1.10 22.07 -21.47
CA THR A 320 -2.33 21.57 -22.09
C THR A 320 -3.54 22.30 -21.52
N TYR A 321 -4.34 22.92 -22.40
CA TYR A 321 -5.48 23.75 -22.02
C TYR A 321 -6.82 23.08 -22.33
N ARG A 322 -7.74 23.11 -21.35
CA ARG A 322 -9.15 22.74 -21.51
C ARG A 322 -10.04 23.77 -20.84
N ASN A 323 -11.08 24.23 -21.54
CA ASN A 323 -12.19 24.97 -20.96
C ASN A 323 -11.82 26.24 -20.15
N ASN A 324 -10.67 26.86 -20.39
CA ASN A 324 -10.29 28.06 -19.64
C ASN A 324 -11.05 29.28 -20.16
N LEU A 325 -11.35 30.22 -19.25
CA LEU A 325 -12.12 31.42 -19.53
C LEU A 325 -11.33 32.66 -19.11
N SER A 326 -10.84 33.40 -20.09
CA SER A 326 -10.23 34.71 -19.88
C SER A 326 -11.20 35.82 -20.24
N PHE A 327 -11.34 36.84 -19.39
CA PHE A 327 -12.16 38.02 -19.68
C PHE A 327 -11.56 39.30 -19.11
N ASN A 328 -11.53 40.36 -19.93
CA ASN A 328 -11.13 41.72 -19.54
C ASN A 328 -9.75 41.79 -18.85
N ALA A 329 -8.64 41.75 -19.58
CA ALA A 329 -7.27 41.87 -19.02
C ALA A 329 -6.56 43.13 -19.51
N GLY A 330 -5.54 43.61 -18.79
CA GLY A 330 -4.76 44.76 -19.22
C GLY A 330 -3.89 44.52 -20.46
N SER A 331 -3.50 43.26 -20.71
CA SER A 331 -2.72 42.83 -21.87
C SER A 331 -3.30 41.57 -22.52
N SER A 332 -3.05 41.37 -23.81
CA SER A 332 -3.45 40.12 -24.51
C SER A 332 -2.84 38.88 -23.85
N ASP A 333 -3.58 37.79 -23.83
CA ASP A 333 -3.13 36.50 -23.32
C ASP A 333 -2.05 35.89 -24.23
N LYS A 334 -1.05 35.29 -23.59
CA LYS A 334 -0.09 34.39 -24.22
C LYS A 334 -0.54 32.96 -23.93
N SER A 335 -1.31 32.39 -24.85
CA SER A 335 -1.93 31.06 -24.72
C SER A 335 -1.11 29.96 -25.41
N ASN A 336 0.22 30.04 -25.36
CA ASN A 336 1.10 29.12 -26.06
C ASN A 336 1.02 27.72 -25.43
N GLY A 337 0.82 26.68 -26.24
CA GLY A 337 0.68 25.29 -25.78
C GLY A 337 -0.35 24.53 -26.60
N THR A 338 -0.84 23.41 -26.06
CA THR A 338 -1.80 22.54 -26.73
C THR A 338 -3.21 22.80 -26.23
N GLU A 339 -4.07 23.34 -27.10
CA GLU A 339 -5.49 23.47 -26.82
C GLU A 339 -6.24 22.19 -27.19
N VAL A 340 -7.03 21.65 -26.26
CA VAL A 340 -7.87 20.49 -26.53
C VAL A 340 -9.26 20.94 -26.94
N GLY A 341 -9.59 20.68 -28.21
CA GLY A 341 -10.80 21.19 -28.85
C GLY A 341 -10.76 22.70 -28.99
N SER A 342 -11.92 23.31 -29.20
CA SER A 342 -12.09 24.77 -29.30
C SER A 342 -12.62 25.38 -28.00
N SER A 343 -12.33 24.78 -26.85
CA SER A 343 -12.99 25.09 -25.58
C SER A 343 -12.38 26.26 -24.78
N ASN A 344 -11.15 26.67 -25.07
CA ASN A 344 -10.50 27.74 -24.32
C ASN A 344 -10.82 29.11 -24.92
N VAL A 345 -11.20 30.06 -24.07
CA VAL A 345 -11.47 31.44 -24.43
C VAL A 345 -10.31 32.31 -23.96
N TRP A 346 -9.72 33.05 -24.89
CA TRP A 346 -8.56 33.90 -24.67
C TRP A 346 -8.91 35.37 -24.88
N TRP A 347 -8.37 36.23 -24.03
CA TRP A 347 -8.44 37.68 -24.20
C TRP A 347 -7.34 38.11 -25.16
N LYS A 348 -7.71 38.52 -26.38
CA LYS A 348 -6.77 39.02 -27.39
C LYS A 348 -7.35 40.27 -28.03
N ASN A 349 -6.54 41.34 -28.09
CA ASN A 349 -6.92 42.60 -28.70
C ASN A 349 -8.25 43.16 -28.16
N ASN A 350 -8.41 43.14 -26.83
CA ASN A 350 -9.59 43.61 -26.11
C ASN A 350 -10.90 42.83 -26.37
N VAL A 351 -10.80 41.58 -26.82
CA VAL A 351 -11.95 40.69 -27.01
C VAL A 351 -11.62 39.29 -26.50
N SER A 352 -12.56 38.68 -25.79
CA SER A 352 -12.49 37.28 -25.36
C SER A 352 -13.09 36.37 -26.43
N THR A 353 -12.27 35.54 -27.07
CA THR A 353 -12.72 34.65 -28.15
C THR A 353 -12.06 33.27 -28.08
N ASN A 354 -12.67 32.29 -28.75
CA ASN A 354 -12.06 30.99 -28.99
C ASN A 354 -11.98 30.66 -30.50
N SER A 355 -11.32 29.56 -30.85
CA SER A 355 -11.25 29.05 -32.23
C SER A 355 -12.57 28.49 -32.77
N GLY A 356 -13.57 28.31 -31.90
CA GLY A 356 -14.92 27.85 -32.24
C GLY A 356 -15.90 28.98 -32.58
N GLY A 357 -15.48 30.24 -32.50
CA GLY A 357 -16.30 31.42 -32.81
C GLY A 357 -17.12 31.97 -31.64
N LEU A 358 -16.93 31.47 -30.41
CA LEU A 358 -17.52 32.09 -29.20
C LEU A 358 -16.89 33.46 -28.96
N VAL A 359 -17.71 34.41 -28.51
CA VAL A 359 -17.30 35.76 -28.13
C VAL A 359 -17.92 36.08 -26.77
N VAL A 360 -17.07 36.24 -25.76
CA VAL A 360 -17.55 36.48 -24.39
C VAL A 360 -17.79 37.96 -24.14
N SER A 361 -18.88 38.24 -23.45
CA SER A 361 -19.30 39.56 -23.04
C SER A 361 -19.65 39.60 -21.55
N SER A 362 -19.90 40.80 -21.00
CA SER A 362 -20.43 40.90 -19.64
C SER A 362 -21.81 40.26 -19.47
N ALA A 363 -22.58 40.05 -20.55
CA ALA A 363 -23.90 39.43 -20.50
C ALA A 363 -23.83 37.91 -20.23
N ASP A 364 -22.66 37.30 -20.44
CA ASP A 364 -22.43 35.89 -20.11
C ASP A 364 -22.30 35.65 -18.61
N PHE A 365 -22.17 36.72 -17.82
CA PHE A 365 -22.03 36.62 -16.37
C PHE A 365 -23.23 37.23 -15.65
N VAL A 366 -23.61 36.63 -14.52
CA VAL A 366 -24.59 37.22 -13.59
C VAL A 366 -24.04 38.51 -12.99
N SER A 367 -22.74 38.54 -12.68
CA SER A 367 -22.04 39.74 -12.21
C SER A 367 -20.55 39.68 -12.52
N THR A 368 -19.97 40.82 -12.90
CA THR A 368 -18.52 41.03 -13.03
C THR A 368 -17.95 41.87 -11.87
N SER A 369 -18.76 42.16 -10.85
CA SER A 369 -18.32 42.85 -9.64
C SER A 369 -17.66 41.86 -8.69
N PRO A 370 -16.38 42.03 -8.32
CA PRO A 370 -15.68 41.11 -7.44
C PRO A 370 -16.40 40.89 -6.10
N SER A 371 -16.48 39.64 -5.70
CA SER A 371 -16.98 39.22 -4.39
C SER A 371 -16.26 37.94 -4.00
N VAL A 372 -15.66 37.92 -2.80
CA VAL A 372 -15.04 36.73 -2.23
C VAL A 372 -15.44 36.64 -0.76
N GLY A 373 -16.12 35.55 -0.41
CA GLY A 373 -16.37 35.12 0.96
C GLY A 373 -16.01 33.66 1.12
N LYS A 374 -16.46 33.04 2.22
CA LYS A 374 -16.30 31.62 2.49
C LYS A 374 -17.64 30.95 2.76
N ASN A 375 -17.78 29.71 2.33
CA ASN A 375 -18.89 28.84 2.73
C ASN A 375 -18.68 28.35 4.18
N SER A 376 -19.70 27.69 4.76
CA SER A 376 -19.60 27.13 6.12
C SER A 376 -18.50 26.07 6.28
N ASP A 377 -18.13 25.39 5.20
CA ASP A 377 -17.01 24.44 5.17
C ASP A 377 -15.64 25.12 4.96
N GLY A 378 -15.60 26.46 4.87
CA GLY A 378 -14.41 27.26 4.64
C GLY A 378 -14.01 27.45 3.18
N SER A 379 -14.64 26.73 2.24
CA SER A 379 -14.31 26.85 0.81
C SER A 379 -14.70 28.22 0.24
N PRO A 380 -14.10 28.68 -0.87
CA PRO A 380 -14.36 30.00 -1.40
C PRO A 380 -15.80 30.14 -1.89
N ASN A 381 -16.40 31.29 -1.65
CA ASN A 381 -17.73 31.65 -2.10
C ASN A 381 -17.68 32.96 -2.88
N LEU A 382 -17.83 32.88 -4.20
CA LEU A 382 -17.80 34.04 -5.09
C LEU A 382 -19.19 34.69 -5.26
N GLY A 383 -20.24 34.18 -4.62
CA GLY A 383 -21.61 34.65 -4.80
C GLY A 383 -22.00 34.63 -6.28
N ASN A 384 -22.40 35.79 -6.83
CA ASN A 384 -22.73 35.95 -8.25
C ASN A 384 -21.54 36.34 -9.14
N PHE A 385 -20.38 36.66 -8.55
CA PHE A 385 -19.20 37.11 -9.30
C PHE A 385 -18.70 35.99 -10.22
N LEU A 386 -18.67 36.27 -11.53
CA LEU A 386 -18.29 35.33 -12.60
C LEU A 386 -19.15 34.05 -12.67
N ALA A 387 -20.33 34.03 -12.03
CA ALA A 387 -21.32 32.99 -12.31
C ALA A 387 -21.84 33.18 -13.74
N LEU A 388 -22.02 32.10 -14.49
CA LEU A 388 -22.61 32.18 -15.84
C LEU A 388 -24.09 32.57 -15.76
N ALA A 389 -24.49 33.53 -16.60
CA ALA A 389 -25.88 33.96 -16.74
C ALA A 389 -26.74 32.86 -17.38
N SER A 390 -28.02 32.84 -17.04
CA SER A 390 -28.97 31.92 -17.69
C SER A 390 -29.05 32.25 -19.19
N GLY A 391 -28.70 31.27 -20.03
CA GLY A 391 -28.66 31.42 -21.48
C GLY A 391 -27.30 31.81 -22.05
N SER A 392 -26.24 31.92 -21.23
CA SER A 392 -24.88 32.06 -21.75
C SER A 392 -24.50 30.86 -22.62
N ASP A 393 -23.82 31.13 -23.73
CA ASP A 393 -23.31 30.11 -24.66
C ASP A 393 -22.04 29.39 -24.13
N LEU A 394 -21.54 29.80 -22.97
CA LEU A 394 -20.46 29.16 -22.21
C LEU A 394 -20.91 27.93 -21.42
N ILE A 395 -22.23 27.72 -21.31
CA ILE A 395 -22.82 26.59 -20.61
C ILE A 395 -22.82 25.35 -21.50
N ASN A 396 -22.39 24.20 -20.96
CA ASN A 396 -22.41 22.90 -21.65
C ASN A 396 -21.63 22.83 -22.98
N THR A 397 -20.60 23.66 -23.14
CA THR A 397 -19.85 23.79 -24.40
C THR A 397 -18.38 23.35 -24.30
N GLY A 398 -17.94 22.99 -23.09
CA GLY A 398 -16.58 22.50 -22.83
C GLY A 398 -16.33 21.07 -23.31
N VAL A 399 -15.08 20.64 -23.19
CA VAL A 399 -14.63 19.27 -23.39
C VAL A 399 -14.39 18.60 -22.04
N THR A 400 -14.45 17.27 -21.98
CA THR A 400 -14.13 16.55 -20.74
C THR A 400 -12.67 16.77 -20.33
N ALA A 401 -12.44 16.94 -19.03
CA ALA A 401 -11.12 17.16 -18.45
C ALA A 401 -10.94 16.29 -17.19
N PRO A 402 -9.74 15.76 -16.94
CA PRO A 402 -9.44 14.99 -15.73
C PRO A 402 -9.84 15.72 -14.44
N GLY A 403 -10.62 15.02 -13.60
CA GLY A 403 -11.15 15.49 -12.32
C GLY A 403 -12.01 16.76 -12.38
N ILE A 404 -12.61 17.05 -13.53
CA ILE A 404 -13.71 18.01 -13.67
C ILE A 404 -15.03 17.25 -13.66
N THR A 405 -15.82 17.46 -12.62
CA THR A 405 -17.23 17.07 -12.57
C THR A 405 -18.08 18.18 -13.20
N TYR A 406 -19.19 17.83 -13.83
CA TYR A 406 -20.07 18.81 -14.48
C TYR A 406 -21.53 18.36 -14.44
N THR A 407 -22.44 19.27 -14.75
CA THR A 407 -23.86 18.96 -14.92
C THR A 407 -24.28 19.19 -16.36
N GLY A 408 -25.34 18.50 -16.82
CA GLY A 408 -25.77 18.60 -18.22
C GLY A 408 -24.96 17.72 -19.17
N SER A 409 -24.79 18.18 -20.42
CA SER A 409 -24.18 17.42 -21.51
C SER A 409 -22.65 17.53 -21.58
N ALA A 410 -22.06 18.62 -21.08
CA ALA A 410 -20.61 18.83 -21.05
C ALA A 410 -20.23 19.85 -19.95
N PRO A 411 -18.95 19.97 -19.57
CA PRO A 411 -18.52 21.03 -18.66
C PRO A 411 -18.83 22.42 -19.19
N ASP A 412 -19.16 23.33 -18.29
CA ASP A 412 -19.17 24.75 -18.59
C ASP A 412 -17.74 25.27 -18.80
N LEU A 413 -17.59 26.36 -19.56
CA LEU A 413 -16.29 27.05 -19.66
C LEU A 413 -16.01 27.86 -18.39
N GLY A 414 -14.74 27.84 -17.97
CA GLY A 414 -14.28 28.49 -16.76
C GLY A 414 -14.42 27.65 -15.49
N ALA A 415 -14.17 28.29 -14.36
CA ALA A 415 -14.08 27.66 -13.04
C ALA A 415 -15.43 27.31 -12.43
N ARG A 416 -16.50 28.01 -12.83
CA ARG A 416 -17.81 27.91 -12.19
C ARG A 416 -18.78 27.11 -13.06
N GLU A 417 -19.27 26.01 -12.50
CA GLU A 417 -20.32 25.20 -13.10
C GLU A 417 -21.70 25.80 -12.79
N SER A 418 -22.50 26.05 -13.81
CA SER A 418 -23.91 26.46 -13.69
C SER A 418 -24.78 25.29 -13.24
N GLY A 419 -25.91 25.58 -12.61
CA GLY A 419 -26.85 24.54 -12.12
C GLY A 419 -26.38 23.73 -10.91
N SER A 420 -25.11 23.87 -10.48
CA SER A 420 -24.63 23.30 -9.23
C SER A 420 -25.13 24.15 -8.05
N THR A 421 -25.99 23.59 -7.20
CA THR A 421 -26.54 24.26 -6.00
C THR A 421 -25.58 24.33 -4.82
N GLY A 422 -24.33 23.92 -5.02
CA GLY A 422 -23.19 24.22 -4.16
C GLY A 422 -22.00 24.56 -5.05
N ASN A 423 -21.01 25.27 -4.48
CA ASN A 423 -19.64 25.23 -5.02
C ASN A 423 -19.35 23.77 -5.43
N PRO A 424 -18.81 23.45 -6.63
CA PRO A 424 -18.42 22.09 -6.94
C PRO A 424 -17.26 21.75 -6.02
N ASN A 425 -17.56 21.48 -4.75
CA ASN A 425 -16.71 20.70 -3.89
C ASN A 425 -16.44 19.47 -4.73
N PRO A 426 -15.19 19.20 -5.11
CA PRO A 426 -14.89 18.06 -5.95
C PRO A 426 -15.44 16.88 -5.15
N GLY A 427 -16.53 16.26 -5.62
CA GLY A 427 -17.41 15.46 -4.77
C GLY A 427 -16.59 14.55 -3.87
N THR A 428 -16.92 14.47 -2.58
CA THR A 428 -16.18 13.54 -1.74
C THR A 428 -16.57 12.13 -2.16
N TYR A 429 -15.59 11.36 -2.59
CA TYR A 429 -15.73 10.02 -3.08
C TYR A 429 -15.10 9.03 -2.13
N THR A 430 -15.67 7.84 -2.04
CA THR A 430 -15.10 6.76 -1.24
C THR A 430 -14.05 6.01 -2.04
N LEU A 431 -13.01 5.54 -1.36
CA LEU A 431 -12.06 4.56 -1.90
C LEU A 431 -12.16 3.31 -1.03
N SER A 432 -12.81 2.28 -1.56
CA SER A 432 -12.95 0.98 -0.90
C SER A 432 -11.76 0.10 -1.26
N LEU A 433 -11.00 -0.34 -0.25
CA LEU A 433 -9.84 -1.21 -0.42
C LEU A 433 -10.16 -2.63 0.05
N THR A 434 -9.84 -3.62 -0.78
CA THR A 434 -10.05 -5.04 -0.46
C THR A 434 -8.75 -5.84 -0.67
N ALA A 435 -8.41 -6.73 0.25
CA ALA A 435 -7.40 -7.77 0.03
C ALA A 435 -8.08 -9.06 -0.44
N SER A 436 -7.57 -9.68 -1.51
CA SER A 436 -8.13 -10.92 -2.07
C SER A 436 -7.03 -11.98 -2.26
N PRO A 437 -7.06 -13.12 -1.52
CA PRO A 437 -7.96 -13.39 -0.40
C PRO A 437 -7.69 -12.44 0.77
N ALA A 438 -8.67 -12.27 1.67
CA ALA A 438 -8.53 -11.39 2.84
C ALA A 438 -7.36 -11.78 3.77
N ALA A 439 -7.05 -13.08 3.84
CA ALA A 439 -5.88 -13.60 4.58
C ALA A 439 -4.54 -13.33 3.88
N GLY A 440 -4.57 -12.90 2.60
CA GLY A 440 -3.38 -12.79 1.76
C GLY A 440 -2.51 -11.57 2.04
N GLY A 441 -3.04 -10.56 2.73
CA GLY A 441 -2.30 -9.35 3.05
C GLY A 441 -3.21 -8.21 3.47
N THR A 442 -2.63 -7.02 3.59
CA THR A 442 -3.35 -5.78 3.88
C THR A 442 -3.13 -4.77 2.76
N VAL A 443 -4.04 -3.80 2.67
CA VAL A 443 -3.95 -2.67 1.74
C VAL A 443 -4.08 -1.39 2.55
N THR A 444 -3.16 -0.46 2.33
CA THR A 444 -3.19 0.87 2.96
C THR A 444 -3.27 1.96 1.90
N ALA A 445 -3.90 3.08 2.25
CA ALA A 445 -4.01 4.29 1.44
C ALA A 445 -3.18 5.41 2.07
N SER A 446 -2.55 6.25 1.25
CA SER A 446 -1.89 7.49 1.67
C SER A 446 -2.22 8.62 0.69
N PRO A 447 -2.93 9.68 1.10
CA PRO A 447 -3.53 9.85 2.42
C PRO A 447 -4.61 8.78 2.70
N ASN A 448 -4.87 8.46 3.97
CA ASN A 448 -5.97 7.59 4.36
C ASN A 448 -7.14 8.46 4.85
N ALA A 449 -8.29 8.37 4.19
CA ALA A 449 -9.47 9.13 4.55
C ALA A 449 -10.74 8.30 4.35
N SER A 450 -11.78 8.58 5.14
CA SER A 450 -13.11 7.98 4.97
C SER A 450 -13.79 8.41 3.66
N SER A 451 -13.39 9.56 3.13
CA SER A 451 -13.75 10.05 1.80
C SER A 451 -12.66 10.98 1.29
N TYR A 452 -12.54 11.06 -0.02
CA TYR A 452 -11.53 11.81 -0.74
C TYR A 452 -12.25 12.80 -1.63
N THR A 453 -11.92 14.07 -1.52
CA THR A 453 -12.29 15.06 -2.53
C THR A 453 -11.81 14.61 -3.90
N ALA A 454 -12.61 14.87 -4.94
CA ALA A 454 -12.23 14.57 -6.32
C ALA A 454 -10.82 15.08 -6.62
N GLY A 455 -10.03 14.27 -7.32
CA GLY A 455 -8.66 14.61 -7.65
C GLY A 455 -7.59 14.11 -6.71
N THR A 456 -7.97 13.67 -5.51
CA THR A 456 -6.99 13.22 -4.54
C THR A 456 -6.24 12.01 -5.10
N VAL A 457 -4.93 12.15 -5.28
CA VAL A 457 -4.06 11.04 -5.65
C VAL A 457 -3.74 10.26 -4.38
N VAL A 458 -4.21 9.03 -4.31
CA VAL A 458 -4.02 8.14 -3.17
C VAL A 458 -3.03 7.07 -3.58
N THR A 459 -1.89 7.03 -2.89
CA THR A 459 -0.92 5.94 -3.03
C THR A 459 -1.41 4.75 -2.23
N LEU A 460 -1.58 3.62 -2.91
CA LEU A 460 -2.00 2.36 -2.35
C LEU A 460 -0.78 1.47 -2.18
N THR A 461 -0.63 0.89 -0.98
CA THR A 461 0.43 -0.07 -0.69
C THR A 461 -0.18 -1.39 -0.27
N ALA A 462 0.12 -2.44 -1.03
CA ALA A 462 -0.21 -3.82 -0.68
C ALA A 462 0.95 -4.42 0.12
N SER A 463 0.64 -4.93 1.31
CA SER A 463 1.59 -5.66 2.16
C SER A 463 1.15 -7.12 2.26
N PRO A 464 1.81 -8.03 1.52
CA PRO A 464 1.52 -9.47 1.61
C PRO A 464 1.67 -9.98 3.04
N ALA A 465 0.73 -10.83 3.46
CA ALA A 465 0.87 -11.62 4.67
C ALA A 465 1.92 -12.73 4.44
N SER A 466 2.47 -13.28 5.53
CA SER A 466 3.38 -14.43 5.46
C SER A 466 2.73 -15.59 4.68
N GLY A 467 3.48 -16.18 3.74
CA GLY A 467 2.98 -17.25 2.87
C GLY A 467 2.22 -16.77 1.63
N TYR A 468 2.14 -15.47 1.37
CA TYR A 468 1.53 -14.89 0.17
C TYR A 468 2.50 -13.98 -0.57
N THR A 469 2.30 -13.83 -1.87
CA THR A 469 2.92 -12.82 -2.72
C THR A 469 1.84 -11.93 -3.30
N PHE A 470 2.13 -10.64 -3.39
CA PHE A 470 1.27 -9.73 -4.14
C PHE A 470 1.32 -10.10 -5.62
N SER A 471 0.16 -10.33 -6.22
CA SER A 471 0.04 -10.76 -7.63
C SER A 471 -0.46 -9.66 -8.56
N GLY A 472 -1.03 -8.57 -8.02
CA GLY A 472 -1.37 -7.38 -8.78
C GLY A 472 -2.61 -6.65 -8.27
N TRP A 473 -2.84 -5.44 -8.79
CA TRP A 473 -4.03 -4.65 -8.49
C TRP A 473 -5.17 -4.96 -9.47
N SER A 474 -6.41 -4.89 -9.00
CA SER A 474 -7.61 -4.93 -9.85
C SER A 474 -8.69 -3.95 -9.34
N GLY A 475 -9.75 -3.76 -10.14
CA GLY A 475 -10.75 -2.72 -9.90
C GLY A 475 -10.34 -1.40 -10.52
N ALA A 476 -10.30 -0.32 -9.73
CA ALA A 476 -9.90 1.01 -10.17
C ALA A 476 -8.37 1.23 -10.27
N ALA A 477 -7.55 0.21 -9.99
CA ALA A 477 -6.10 0.22 -10.15
C ALA A 477 -5.63 -1.03 -10.91
N SER A 478 -4.41 -0.97 -11.46
CA SER A 478 -3.76 -2.07 -12.16
C SER A 478 -2.24 -2.08 -11.91
N GLY A 479 -1.55 -3.11 -12.39
CA GLY A 479 -0.10 -3.28 -12.25
C GLY A 479 0.31 -4.30 -11.20
N THR A 480 1.59 -4.67 -11.22
CA THR A 480 2.19 -5.74 -10.38
C THR A 480 3.15 -5.22 -9.30
N SER A 481 3.38 -3.90 -9.25
CA SER A 481 4.10 -3.27 -8.15
C SER A 481 3.26 -3.29 -6.87
N THR A 482 3.88 -3.59 -5.72
CA THR A 482 3.22 -3.54 -4.40
C THR A 482 2.75 -2.14 -4.02
N THR A 483 3.17 -1.12 -4.76
CA THR A 483 2.66 0.25 -4.65
C THR A 483 2.06 0.69 -5.99
N THR A 484 0.95 1.41 -5.92
CA THR A 484 0.32 2.08 -7.07
C THR A 484 -0.36 3.37 -6.62
N ALA A 485 -0.76 4.24 -7.52
CA ALA A 485 -1.50 5.45 -7.19
C ALA A 485 -2.84 5.47 -7.95
N VAL A 486 -3.89 5.91 -7.27
CA VAL A 486 -5.21 6.16 -7.88
C VAL A 486 -5.62 7.60 -7.67
N THR A 487 -6.10 8.26 -8.72
CA THR A 487 -6.74 9.57 -8.60
C THR A 487 -8.22 9.37 -8.32
N VAL A 488 -8.66 9.68 -7.11
CA VAL A 488 -10.05 9.51 -6.70
C VAL A 488 -10.89 10.63 -7.33
N ASN A 489 -11.52 10.36 -8.47
CA ASN A 489 -12.43 11.30 -9.18
C ASN A 489 -13.90 10.80 -9.19
N SER A 490 -14.16 9.65 -8.58
CA SER A 490 -15.46 9.02 -8.37
C SER A 490 -15.31 8.00 -7.23
N ASN A 491 -16.40 7.37 -6.77
CA ASN A 491 -16.27 6.26 -5.81
C ASN A 491 -15.47 5.12 -6.45
N LEU A 492 -14.32 4.78 -5.88
CA LEU A 492 -13.41 3.77 -6.38
C LEU A 492 -13.46 2.51 -5.50
N ALA A 493 -13.34 1.36 -6.13
CA ALA A 493 -13.07 0.09 -5.46
C ALA A 493 -11.77 -0.49 -6.02
N VAL A 494 -10.78 -0.72 -5.15
CA VAL A 494 -9.48 -1.30 -5.53
C VAL A 494 -9.24 -2.57 -4.72
N THR A 495 -8.83 -3.63 -5.42
CA THR A 495 -8.48 -4.90 -4.82
C THR A 495 -6.98 -5.17 -4.99
N ALA A 496 -6.28 -5.40 -3.89
CA ALA A 496 -4.97 -6.02 -3.91
C ALA A 496 -5.13 -7.54 -4.01
N ASN A 497 -4.64 -8.12 -5.09
CA ASN A 497 -4.67 -9.56 -5.28
C ASN A 497 -3.39 -10.15 -4.72
N PHE A 498 -3.55 -11.20 -3.93
CA PHE A 498 -2.46 -11.97 -3.36
C PHE A 498 -2.60 -13.42 -3.84
N THR A 499 -1.48 -14.02 -4.18
CA THR A 499 -1.39 -15.43 -4.51
C THR A 499 -0.67 -16.12 -3.36
N ALA A 500 -1.23 -17.21 -2.85
CA ALA A 500 -0.52 -18.04 -1.90
C ALA A 500 0.79 -18.51 -2.55
N ASN A 501 1.91 -18.35 -1.83
CA ASN A 501 3.20 -18.84 -2.29
C ASN A 501 3.10 -20.36 -2.35
N ASN A 502 2.88 -20.91 -3.55
CA ASN A 502 2.88 -22.35 -3.77
C ASN A 502 4.32 -22.85 -3.72
N GLY A 503 4.80 -23.06 -2.49
CA GLY A 503 6.12 -23.60 -2.19
C GLY A 503 6.64 -23.17 -0.82
N GLY A 504 6.21 -23.85 0.26
CA GLY A 504 6.98 -23.98 1.50
C GLY A 504 6.88 -22.87 2.54
N GLY A 505 6.06 -23.09 3.58
CA GLY A 505 6.13 -22.44 4.90
C GLY A 505 5.08 -21.34 5.16
N GLY A 506 4.14 -21.46 6.09
CA GLY A 506 3.88 -22.51 7.06
C GLY A 506 2.55 -22.26 7.74
N ASN A 507 1.49 -22.90 7.24
CA ASN A 507 0.27 -23.19 7.98
C ASN A 507 -0.20 -24.64 7.79
N THR A 508 0.33 -25.39 6.82
CA THR A 508 0.04 -26.82 6.64
C THR A 508 1.36 -27.59 6.55
N LEU A 509 1.51 -28.57 7.43
CA LEU A 509 2.59 -29.55 7.44
C LEU A 509 2.05 -30.86 6.87
N ARG A 510 2.65 -31.37 5.80
CA ARG A 510 2.41 -32.73 5.32
C ARG A 510 3.51 -33.66 5.81
N ILE A 511 3.12 -34.83 6.30
CA ILE A 511 4.03 -35.90 6.71
C ILE A 511 3.67 -37.17 5.93
N ASP A 512 4.58 -37.61 5.07
CA ASP A 512 4.45 -38.83 4.28
C ASP A 512 4.92 -40.08 5.05
N ASP A 513 4.70 -41.27 4.49
CA ASP A 513 4.97 -42.58 5.08
C ASP A 513 6.46 -43.00 5.11
N ALA A 514 7.37 -42.09 4.78
CA ALA A 514 8.80 -42.33 4.71
C ALA A 514 9.55 -41.78 5.93
N ALA A 515 10.31 -42.64 6.62
CA ALA A 515 11.15 -42.22 7.73
C ALA A 515 12.40 -41.48 7.23
N SER A 516 12.57 -40.23 7.67
CA SER A 516 13.85 -39.50 7.60
C SER A 516 14.11 -38.86 8.96
N ALA A 517 15.34 -38.38 9.20
CA ALA A 517 15.71 -37.78 10.49
C ALA A 517 14.82 -36.58 10.91
N MET A 518 14.10 -35.96 9.97
CA MET A 518 13.23 -34.81 10.19
C MET A 518 11.88 -34.91 9.46
N SER A 519 11.44 -36.09 9.00
CA SER A 519 10.17 -36.19 8.24
C SER A 519 8.94 -36.00 9.11
N GLY A 520 9.07 -36.10 10.44
CA GLY A 520 7.93 -36.09 11.35
C GLY A 520 7.17 -37.42 11.39
N TYR A 521 7.50 -38.38 10.52
CA TYR A 521 6.98 -39.76 10.58
C TYR A 521 7.87 -40.60 11.50
N CYS A 522 7.29 -41.13 12.57
CA CYS A 522 8.00 -41.87 13.63
C CYS A 522 7.79 -43.38 13.62
N GLY A 523 7.19 -43.90 12.55
CA GLY A 523 6.92 -45.32 12.38
C GLY A 523 5.48 -45.71 12.68
N ALA A 524 5.14 -46.94 12.34
CA ALA A 524 3.82 -47.52 12.53
C ALA A 524 3.94 -48.95 13.04
N ASP A 525 2.91 -49.44 13.72
CA ASP A 525 2.87 -50.84 14.18
C ASP A 525 2.54 -51.84 13.06
N GLY A 526 2.24 -51.32 11.86
CA GLY A 526 1.93 -52.07 10.65
C GLY A 526 3.11 -52.23 9.70
N SER A 527 2.83 -52.54 8.44
CA SER A 527 3.86 -52.68 7.39
C SER A 527 3.72 -51.60 6.33
N ARG A 528 4.86 -51.09 5.85
CA ARG A 528 4.94 -50.19 4.70
C ARG A 528 4.94 -51.03 3.42
N GLN A 529 3.97 -50.80 2.55
CA GLN A 529 3.67 -51.63 1.37
C GLN A 529 3.51 -50.77 0.13
N ASN A 530 3.65 -51.37 -1.06
CA ASN A 530 3.45 -50.70 -2.36
C ASN A 530 2.62 -51.55 -3.35
N SER A 531 1.86 -52.51 -2.84
CA SER A 531 1.10 -53.47 -3.65
C SER A 531 -0.09 -52.83 -4.41
N TYR A 532 -0.51 -51.62 -4.02
CA TYR A 532 -1.54 -50.84 -4.70
C TYR A 532 -0.92 -49.53 -5.20
N SER A 533 -1.16 -49.21 -6.47
CA SER A 533 -0.68 -47.97 -7.08
C SER A 533 -1.49 -46.75 -6.62
N GLY A 534 -0.91 -45.55 -6.77
CA GLY A 534 -1.57 -44.27 -6.52
C GLY A 534 -1.28 -43.63 -5.16
N ALA A 535 -0.59 -44.34 -4.27
CA ALA A 535 -0.01 -43.75 -3.05
C ALA A 535 1.07 -42.74 -3.42
N ASP A 536 1.13 -41.63 -2.70
CA ASP A 536 2.15 -40.61 -2.91
C ASP A 536 3.51 -41.13 -2.45
N GLY A 537 4.59 -40.82 -3.16
CA GLY A 537 5.89 -41.46 -2.92
C GLY A 537 5.92 -42.99 -3.17
N GLY A 538 4.81 -43.60 -3.62
CA GLY A 538 4.70 -44.98 -4.07
C GLY A 538 4.47 -46.04 -2.98
N TYR A 539 4.28 -45.65 -1.72
CA TYR A 539 4.09 -46.57 -0.59
C TYR A 539 3.00 -46.08 0.36
N TYR A 540 2.47 -46.98 1.17
CA TYR A 540 1.47 -46.69 2.20
C TYR A 540 1.66 -47.60 3.42
N ILE A 541 1.03 -47.23 4.53
CA ILE A 541 1.00 -48.02 5.76
C ILE A 541 -0.27 -48.87 5.85
N ASN A 542 -0.07 -50.18 6.04
CA ASN A 542 -1.12 -51.14 6.34
C ASN A 542 -1.02 -51.58 7.81
N LEU A 543 -2.04 -51.27 8.62
CA LEU A 543 -2.10 -51.55 10.07
C LEU A 543 -2.60 -52.96 10.44
N SER A 544 -2.62 -53.89 9.47
CA SER A 544 -2.81 -55.34 9.69
C SER A 544 -4.13 -55.72 10.38
N ASN A 545 -5.20 -54.96 10.13
CA ASN A 545 -6.58 -55.28 10.56
C ASN A 545 -6.72 -55.61 12.07
N SER A 546 -5.89 -54.97 12.90
CA SER A 546 -5.77 -55.25 14.33
C SER A 546 -6.13 -54.02 15.16
N ALA A 547 -6.69 -54.21 16.35
CA ALA A 547 -6.97 -53.11 17.28
C ALA A 547 -5.68 -52.58 17.91
N SER A 548 -5.69 -51.30 18.33
CA SER A 548 -4.59 -50.63 19.02
C SER A 548 -3.28 -50.60 18.22
N LYS A 549 -3.37 -50.57 16.88
CA LYS A 549 -2.25 -50.35 15.96
C LYS A 549 -2.38 -48.97 15.36
N GLY A 550 -1.25 -48.29 15.14
CA GLY A 550 -1.30 -46.91 14.69
C GLY A 550 -0.06 -46.43 13.98
N VAL A 551 -0.18 -45.23 13.43
CA VAL A 551 0.92 -44.47 12.83
C VAL A 551 1.29 -43.32 13.76
N ASN A 552 2.57 -43.20 14.07
CA ASN A 552 3.10 -42.19 14.97
C ASN A 552 3.75 -41.05 14.18
N TYR A 553 3.42 -39.83 14.57
CA TYR A 553 3.95 -38.59 14.01
C TYR A 553 4.51 -37.70 15.12
N ARG A 554 5.44 -36.81 14.76
CA ARG A 554 5.98 -35.79 15.65
C ARG A 554 6.00 -34.42 14.99
N ILE A 555 5.34 -33.48 15.65
CA ILE A 555 5.02 -32.16 15.10
C ILE A 555 5.41 -31.09 16.12
N ILE A 556 6.19 -30.10 15.71
CA ILE A 556 6.48 -28.90 16.51
C ILE A 556 5.55 -27.77 16.08
N VAL A 557 5.00 -27.06 17.05
CA VAL A 557 4.21 -25.85 16.80
C VAL A 557 4.70 -24.68 17.66
N PRO A 558 4.66 -23.43 17.15
CA PRO A 558 5.17 -22.25 17.85
C PRO A 558 4.32 -21.83 19.05
N SER A 559 3.01 -22.13 19.04
CA SER A 559 2.09 -21.78 20.11
C SER A 559 1.07 -22.90 20.33
N ALA A 560 0.61 -23.03 21.58
CA ALA A 560 -0.51 -23.90 21.89
C ALA A 560 -1.76 -23.41 21.13
N GLY A 561 -2.55 -24.32 20.59
CA GLY A 561 -3.70 -23.96 19.78
C GLY A 561 -4.36 -25.15 19.12
N THR A 562 -5.45 -24.90 18.40
CA THR A 562 -6.20 -25.93 17.67
C THR A 562 -5.61 -26.11 16.27
N TYR A 563 -5.30 -27.36 15.92
CA TYR A 563 -4.78 -27.77 14.61
C TYR A 563 -5.74 -28.76 13.98
N SER A 564 -5.85 -28.71 12.66
CA SER A 564 -6.69 -29.58 11.84
C SER A 564 -5.84 -30.70 11.24
N PHE A 565 -6.36 -31.92 11.24
CA PHE A 565 -5.71 -33.12 10.72
C PHE A 565 -6.56 -33.74 9.60
N VAL A 566 -5.90 -34.09 8.50
CA VAL A 566 -6.49 -34.78 7.36
C VAL A 566 -5.55 -35.91 6.94
N TRP A 567 -6.07 -37.13 6.84
CA TRP A 567 -5.28 -38.26 6.32
C TRP A 567 -5.71 -38.58 4.90
N ARG A 568 -4.75 -38.78 4.01
CA ARG A 568 -5.02 -39.48 2.75
C ARG A 568 -4.94 -40.97 2.96
N TYR A 569 -5.92 -41.67 2.41
CA TYR A 569 -6.09 -43.09 2.62
C TYR A 569 -6.79 -43.75 1.44
N SER A 570 -6.79 -45.08 1.45
CA SER A 570 -7.65 -45.91 0.60
C SER A 570 -8.33 -46.98 1.45
N ASN A 571 -9.61 -47.26 1.20
CA ASN A 571 -10.40 -48.24 1.93
C ASN A 571 -11.27 -49.04 0.96
N GLY A 572 -10.62 -49.88 0.15
CA GLY A 572 -11.28 -50.73 -0.84
C GLY A 572 -11.96 -51.99 -0.26
N GLY A 573 -12.01 -52.11 1.06
CA GLY A 573 -12.49 -53.28 1.79
C GLY A 573 -14.00 -53.52 1.74
N ALA A 574 -14.45 -54.58 2.42
CA ALA A 574 -15.88 -54.92 2.47
C ALA A 574 -16.69 -53.97 3.39
N ASN A 575 -16.03 -53.28 4.32
CA ASN A 575 -16.66 -52.40 5.32
C ASN A 575 -16.99 -51.01 4.75
N VAL A 576 -18.17 -50.47 5.08
CA VAL A 576 -18.68 -49.17 4.58
C VAL A 576 -17.98 -47.95 5.18
N SER A 577 -17.44 -48.07 6.40
CA SER A 577 -16.52 -47.10 7.01
C SER A 577 -15.72 -47.80 8.12
N THR A 578 -14.48 -47.38 8.30
CA THR A 578 -13.61 -47.84 9.39
C THR A 578 -13.22 -46.64 10.26
N THR A 579 -13.01 -46.84 11.57
CA THR A 579 -12.72 -45.73 12.48
C THR A 579 -11.44 -45.96 13.27
N ALA A 580 -10.77 -44.84 13.56
CA ALA A 580 -9.59 -44.79 14.43
C ALA A 580 -9.77 -43.66 15.44
N ARG A 581 -9.00 -43.64 16.52
CA ARG A 581 -8.90 -42.51 17.44
C ARG A 581 -7.63 -41.71 17.19
N LEU A 582 -7.69 -40.39 17.38
CA LEU A 582 -6.52 -39.52 17.39
C LEU A 582 -6.03 -39.34 18.82
N LEU A 583 -4.77 -39.68 19.07
CA LEU A 583 -4.09 -39.45 20.33
C LEU A 583 -3.11 -38.30 20.16
N VAL A 584 -3.08 -37.37 21.11
CA VAL A 584 -2.08 -36.30 21.23
C VAL A 584 -1.40 -36.44 22.58
N ASN A 585 -0.08 -36.53 22.58
CA ASN A 585 0.74 -36.70 23.78
C ASN A 585 0.26 -37.86 24.68
N GLY A 586 -0.15 -38.97 24.06
CA GLY A 586 -0.62 -40.19 24.73
C GLY A 586 -2.09 -40.16 25.21
N SER A 587 -2.78 -39.03 25.09
CA SER A 587 -4.19 -38.88 25.50
C SER A 587 -5.12 -38.84 24.28
N THR A 588 -6.33 -39.39 24.39
CA THR A 588 -7.32 -39.35 23.31
C THR A 588 -7.81 -37.93 23.08
N ALA A 589 -7.47 -37.35 21.93
CA ALA A 589 -7.92 -36.03 21.51
C ALA A 589 -9.21 -36.09 20.68
N VAL A 590 -9.34 -37.10 19.81
CA VAL A 590 -10.56 -37.35 19.03
C VAL A 590 -10.90 -38.84 19.13
N ALA A 591 -12.08 -39.15 19.68
CA ALA A 591 -12.49 -40.53 19.96
C ALA A 591 -12.82 -41.34 18.70
N SER A 592 -13.19 -40.69 17.59
CA SER A 592 -13.53 -41.34 16.32
C SER A 592 -13.22 -40.45 15.13
N VAL A 593 -12.31 -40.91 14.28
CA VAL A 593 -11.95 -40.38 12.97
C VAL A 593 -12.42 -41.40 11.94
N SER A 594 -13.28 -40.96 11.01
CA SER A 594 -13.92 -41.83 10.02
C SER A 594 -13.09 -41.95 8.74
N PHE A 595 -12.93 -43.18 8.26
CA PHE A 595 -12.31 -43.55 6.99
C PHE A 595 -13.35 -44.27 6.11
N PRO A 596 -14.26 -43.52 5.45
CA PRO A 596 -15.28 -44.07 4.55
C PRO A 596 -14.72 -44.99 3.46
N LYS A 597 -15.52 -45.95 3.00
CA LYS A 597 -15.16 -46.84 1.90
C LYS A 597 -14.84 -46.08 0.61
N THR A 598 -13.74 -46.47 -0.05
CA THR A 598 -13.39 -46.03 -1.41
C THR A 598 -13.85 -47.06 -2.45
N SER A 599 -13.87 -46.68 -3.73
CA SER A 599 -14.33 -47.56 -4.80
C SER A 599 -13.41 -48.76 -5.08
N SER A 600 -12.12 -48.66 -4.72
CA SER A 600 -11.13 -49.74 -4.82
C SER A 600 -9.92 -49.42 -3.93
N TRP A 601 -9.00 -50.39 -3.74
CA TRP A 601 -7.74 -50.16 -3.04
C TRP A 601 -6.76 -49.22 -3.76
N THR A 602 -6.98 -48.94 -5.05
CA THR A 602 -6.23 -47.95 -5.84
C THR A 602 -6.94 -46.59 -5.91
N ALA A 603 -8.12 -46.45 -5.31
CA ALA A 603 -8.85 -45.19 -5.21
C ALA A 603 -8.52 -44.50 -3.88
N TRP A 604 -7.76 -43.41 -3.96
CA TRP A 604 -7.26 -42.66 -2.81
C TRP A 604 -8.10 -41.40 -2.59
N THR A 605 -8.46 -41.13 -1.34
CA THR A 605 -9.18 -39.92 -0.92
C THR A 605 -8.66 -39.44 0.42
N THR A 606 -9.23 -38.35 0.95
CA THR A 606 -8.89 -37.83 2.28
C THR A 606 -10.03 -37.99 3.26
N THR A 607 -9.71 -38.10 4.55
CA THR A 607 -10.72 -37.99 5.61
C THR A 607 -11.33 -36.58 5.62
N ALA A 608 -12.48 -36.42 6.27
CA ALA A 608 -12.87 -35.09 6.72
C ALA A 608 -11.83 -34.55 7.72
N ALA A 609 -11.70 -33.23 7.78
CA ALA A 609 -10.84 -32.57 8.75
C ALA A 609 -11.34 -32.84 10.18
N VAL A 610 -10.43 -33.25 11.06
CA VAL A 610 -10.68 -33.32 12.51
C VAL A 610 -9.74 -32.39 13.24
N THR A 611 -10.17 -31.76 14.33
CA THR A 611 -9.35 -30.81 15.06
C THR A 611 -8.89 -31.37 16.41
N ALA A 612 -7.66 -31.04 16.81
CA ALA A 612 -7.11 -31.33 18.13
C ALA A 612 -6.21 -30.20 18.60
N THR A 613 -6.15 -30.00 19.93
CA THR A 613 -5.26 -29.00 20.52
C THR A 613 -3.84 -29.57 20.66
N LEU A 614 -2.86 -28.86 20.11
CA LEU A 614 -1.44 -29.14 20.32
C LEU A 614 -0.88 -28.15 21.35
N ALA A 615 0.05 -28.60 22.17
CA ALA A 615 0.81 -27.74 23.08
C ALA A 615 1.92 -27.01 22.30
N ALA A 616 2.36 -25.83 22.78
CA ALA A 616 3.53 -25.17 22.21
C ALA A 616 4.77 -26.07 22.31
N GLY A 617 5.58 -26.12 21.25
CA GLY A 617 6.73 -27.03 21.13
C GLY A 617 6.36 -28.37 20.47
N ALA A 618 7.14 -29.41 20.78
CA ALA A 618 7.01 -30.72 20.15
C ALA A 618 5.84 -31.54 20.75
N ASN A 619 5.02 -32.13 19.88
CA ASN A 619 3.91 -33.01 20.23
C ASN A 619 4.08 -34.38 19.58
N THR A 620 3.67 -35.43 20.27
CA THR A 620 3.47 -36.76 19.67
C THR A 620 2.02 -36.90 19.24
N VAL A 621 1.80 -37.32 18.00
CA VAL A 621 0.45 -37.50 17.43
C VAL A 621 0.34 -38.91 16.87
N ARG A 622 -0.76 -39.60 17.17
CA ARG A 622 -0.98 -40.98 16.71
C ARG A 622 -2.41 -41.18 16.24
N ILE A 623 -2.56 -41.72 15.03
CA ILE A 623 -3.84 -42.26 14.55
C ILE A 623 -3.86 -43.76 14.84
N GLU A 624 -4.83 -44.23 15.62
CA GLU A 624 -4.85 -45.59 16.18
C GLU A 624 -6.18 -46.31 15.96
N THR A 625 -6.14 -47.53 15.46
CA THR A 625 -7.31 -48.38 15.25
C THR A 625 -7.99 -48.77 16.56
N THR A 626 -9.31 -48.78 16.59
CA THR A 626 -10.09 -49.10 17.81
C THR A 626 -10.65 -50.52 17.84
N SER A 627 -10.63 -51.24 16.71
CA SER A 627 -11.16 -52.60 16.58
C SER A 627 -10.26 -53.49 15.71
N SER A 628 -10.37 -54.81 15.87
CA SER A 628 -9.66 -55.81 15.08
C SER A 628 -10.46 -56.17 13.82
N THR A 629 -10.67 -55.18 12.96
CA THR A 629 -11.42 -55.30 11.70
C THR A 629 -10.58 -54.79 10.54
N GLU A 630 -10.95 -55.14 9.31
CA GLU A 630 -10.34 -54.55 8.12
C GLU A 630 -10.36 -53.01 8.20
N PHE A 631 -9.20 -52.37 8.00
CA PHE A 631 -9.00 -50.93 8.18
C PHE A 631 -8.40 -50.31 6.91
N ALA A 632 -8.57 -48.99 6.75
CA ALA A 632 -7.97 -48.22 5.67
C ALA A 632 -6.42 -48.32 5.65
N ILE A 633 -5.83 -48.26 4.45
CA ILE A 633 -4.39 -48.03 4.29
C ILE A 633 -4.10 -46.53 4.26
N ILE A 634 -3.08 -46.09 4.98
CA ILE A 634 -2.78 -44.67 5.21
C ILE A 634 -1.56 -44.28 4.38
N ASP A 635 -1.67 -43.18 3.64
CA ASP A 635 -0.60 -42.65 2.79
C ASP A 635 0.17 -41.55 3.54
N TRP A 636 -0.48 -40.40 3.77
CA TRP A 636 0.12 -39.27 4.48
C TRP A 636 -0.90 -38.57 5.36
N VAL A 637 -0.40 -37.68 6.24
CA VAL A 637 -1.22 -36.75 7.02
C VAL A 637 -0.87 -35.31 6.70
N GLU A 638 -1.88 -34.46 6.59
CA GLU A 638 -1.76 -33.00 6.60
C GLU A 638 -2.24 -32.44 7.93
N VAL A 639 -1.44 -31.54 8.48
CA VAL A 639 -1.66 -30.86 9.75
C VAL A 639 -1.69 -29.37 9.48
N THR A 640 -2.85 -28.75 9.61
CA THR A 640 -3.07 -27.33 9.34
C THR A 640 -3.29 -26.55 10.63
N GLY A 641 -2.55 -25.46 10.84
CA GLY A 641 -2.69 -24.54 11.96
C GLY A 641 -1.56 -23.51 11.95
N ASN A 642 -1.25 -22.89 13.09
CA ASN A 642 -0.18 -21.89 13.18
C ASN A 642 1.20 -22.53 12.97
N SER A 643 1.74 -22.45 11.76
CA SER A 643 3.10 -22.90 11.39
C SER A 643 3.58 -24.24 11.99
N PRO A 644 2.82 -25.35 11.83
CA PRO A 644 3.32 -26.66 12.22
C PRO A 644 4.55 -27.04 11.40
N SER A 645 5.54 -27.66 12.04
CA SER A 645 6.74 -28.21 11.38
C SER A 645 7.02 -29.64 11.85
N ALA A 646 7.62 -30.45 10.97
CA ALA A 646 8.02 -31.81 11.31
C ALA A 646 9.17 -31.79 12.34
N ALA A 647 9.12 -32.71 13.29
CA ALA A 647 10.11 -32.83 14.34
C ALA A 647 10.88 -34.15 14.25
N ALA A 648 12.14 -34.15 14.69
CA ALA A 648 12.92 -35.37 14.83
C ALA A 648 12.30 -36.33 15.85
N CYS A 649 12.09 -37.58 15.47
CA CYS A 649 11.54 -38.61 16.35
C CYS A 649 12.52 -38.91 17.51
N SER A 650 12.08 -38.71 18.75
CA SER A 650 12.89 -39.13 19.91
C SER A 650 12.85 -40.64 20.07
N ALA A 651 13.89 -41.22 20.70
CA ALA A 651 13.96 -42.65 21.02
C ALA A 651 12.73 -43.18 21.79
N SER A 652 12.00 -42.33 22.52
CA SER A 652 10.77 -42.67 23.23
C SER A 652 9.49 -42.70 22.36
N ALA A 653 9.54 -42.21 21.12
CA ALA A 653 8.43 -42.23 20.16
C ALA A 653 8.53 -43.36 19.13
N GLN A 654 9.63 -44.13 19.17
CA GLN A 654 9.78 -45.37 18.43
C GLN A 654 9.18 -46.51 19.25
N SER A 655 7.89 -46.83 19.04
CA SER A 655 7.41 -48.15 19.42
C SER A 655 8.02 -49.15 18.45
N THR A 656 8.90 -49.98 19.01
CA THR A 656 9.65 -51.06 18.39
C THR A 656 8.73 -52.04 17.66
N VAL A 657 8.82 -52.10 16.33
CA VAL A 657 8.67 -53.38 15.63
C VAL A 657 10.06 -54.00 15.60
N ALA A 658 10.30 -54.88 16.56
CA ALA A 658 11.43 -55.78 16.57
C ALA A 658 11.37 -56.65 15.31
N TYR A 659 12.25 -56.38 14.34
CA TYR A 659 12.73 -57.45 13.49
C TYR A 659 13.85 -58.12 14.26
N LYS A 660 13.60 -59.39 14.61
CA LYS A 660 14.57 -60.28 15.25
C LYS A 660 15.89 -60.19 14.50
N GLU A 661 16.97 -59.93 15.23
CA GLU A 661 18.29 -60.31 14.78
C GLU A 661 18.32 -61.83 14.66
N GLU A 662 18.47 -62.30 13.43
CA GLU A 662 19.19 -63.54 13.18
C GLU A 662 20.41 -63.17 12.37
N ASP A 663 21.57 -63.52 12.91
CA ASP A 663 22.90 -63.37 12.36
C ASP A 663 22.96 -63.52 10.83
N SER A 664 23.56 -62.55 10.14
CA SER A 664 24.70 -62.80 9.23
C SER A 664 25.06 -61.55 8.39
N TYR A 665 26.33 -61.14 8.52
CA TYR A 665 27.00 -60.16 7.66
C TYR A 665 26.72 -60.41 6.16
N THR A 666 26.26 -59.39 5.42
CA THR A 666 26.58 -59.31 3.99
C THR A 666 26.96 -57.88 3.58
N THR A 667 28.16 -57.82 3.02
CA THR A 667 28.78 -56.69 2.32
C THR A 667 27.79 -55.92 1.44
N VAL A 668 27.72 -54.59 1.59
CA VAL A 668 27.05 -53.73 0.60
C VAL A 668 27.80 -53.90 -0.71
N ASN A 669 27.20 -54.66 -1.63
CA ASN A 669 27.83 -54.97 -2.90
C ASN A 669 27.73 -53.73 -3.79
N GLU A 670 28.81 -52.97 -3.90
CA GLU A 670 28.89 -51.71 -4.65
C GLU A 670 28.80 -51.89 -6.18
N ALA A 671 28.77 -53.14 -6.65
CA ALA A 671 28.69 -53.45 -8.07
C ALA A 671 27.27 -53.24 -8.61
N ALA A 672 27.17 -52.54 -9.74
CA ALA A 672 25.90 -52.39 -10.45
C ALA A 672 25.34 -53.77 -10.90
N ARG A 673 24.01 -53.93 -10.86
CA ARG A 673 23.32 -55.18 -11.25
C ARG A 673 22.10 -54.91 -12.09
N ILE A 674 21.80 -55.76 -13.05
CA ILE A 674 20.60 -55.63 -13.89
C ILE A 674 19.74 -56.89 -13.87
N TYR A 675 18.43 -56.70 -13.60
CA TYR A 675 17.46 -57.80 -13.54
C TYR A 675 16.03 -57.32 -13.89
N PRO A 676 15.20 -58.13 -14.58
CA PRO A 676 15.51 -59.44 -15.15
C PRO A 676 16.50 -59.32 -16.31
N ASN A 677 17.32 -60.36 -16.47
CA ASN A 677 18.25 -60.49 -17.58
C ASN A 677 18.54 -61.99 -17.81
N PRO A 678 18.01 -62.61 -18.89
CA PRO A 678 17.39 -61.96 -20.05
C PRO A 678 16.08 -61.23 -19.77
N THR A 679 15.71 -60.30 -20.64
CA THR A 679 14.54 -59.42 -20.49
C THR A 679 13.63 -59.45 -21.71
N VAL A 680 12.34 -59.21 -21.50
CA VAL A 680 11.35 -59.12 -22.59
C VAL A 680 10.97 -57.67 -22.85
N ASN A 681 10.49 -56.92 -21.85
CA ASN A 681 10.05 -55.54 -22.06
C ASN A 681 10.86 -54.52 -21.26
N THR A 682 11.26 -54.87 -20.03
CA THR A 682 11.94 -53.93 -19.13
C THR A 682 12.91 -54.66 -18.21
N SER A 683 14.04 -54.04 -17.92
CA SER A 683 14.97 -54.48 -16.86
C SER A 683 15.27 -53.35 -15.90
N ASN A 684 15.55 -53.67 -14.65
CA ASN A 684 15.94 -52.69 -13.65
C ASN A 684 17.44 -52.76 -13.39
N ILE A 685 18.13 -51.64 -13.59
CA ILE A 685 19.53 -51.44 -13.21
C ILE A 685 19.57 -50.88 -11.79
N SER A 686 20.24 -51.59 -10.89
CA SER A 686 20.51 -51.15 -9.52
C SER A 686 21.99 -50.80 -9.34
N PHE A 687 22.28 -49.69 -8.66
CA PHE A 687 23.64 -49.26 -8.34
C PHE A 687 23.71 -48.48 -7.03
N TYR A 688 24.88 -48.44 -6.40
CA TYR A 688 25.12 -47.71 -5.16
C TYR A 688 26.00 -46.48 -5.38
N ASN A 689 25.65 -45.39 -4.72
CA ASN A 689 26.47 -44.19 -4.59
C ASN A 689 26.90 -44.01 -3.13
N LYS A 690 28.21 -43.91 -2.88
CA LYS A 690 28.73 -43.61 -1.53
C LYS A 690 28.39 -42.20 -1.06
N GLN A 691 28.35 -41.26 -2.00
CA GLN A 691 28.09 -39.85 -1.80
C GLN A 691 27.34 -39.28 -3.00
N GLU A 692 26.83 -38.07 -2.88
CA GLU A 692 26.21 -37.38 -4.01
C GLU A 692 27.19 -37.24 -5.17
N THR A 693 26.83 -37.74 -6.35
CA THR A 693 27.70 -37.71 -7.52
C THR A 693 26.91 -37.74 -8.82
N ARG A 694 27.53 -37.28 -9.90
CA ARG A 694 26.95 -37.37 -11.24
C ARG A 694 27.04 -38.81 -11.75
N VAL A 695 25.91 -39.36 -12.19
CA VAL A 695 25.82 -40.71 -12.75
C VAL A 695 25.23 -40.64 -14.15
N ALA A 696 25.92 -41.26 -15.11
CA ALA A 696 25.42 -41.51 -16.45
C ALA A 696 25.20 -43.01 -16.67
N VAL A 697 24.01 -43.40 -17.11
CA VAL A 697 23.69 -44.78 -17.49
C VAL A 697 23.32 -44.80 -18.96
N ARG A 698 24.05 -45.60 -19.75
CA ARG A 698 23.98 -45.61 -21.21
C ARG A 698 23.85 -47.03 -21.74
N LEU A 699 23.00 -47.22 -22.74
CA LEU A 699 22.73 -48.49 -23.42
C LEU A 699 23.38 -48.48 -24.81
N PHE A 700 24.12 -49.54 -25.13
CA PHE A 700 24.86 -49.73 -26.37
C PHE A 700 24.46 -51.05 -27.07
N ASP A 701 24.59 -51.10 -28.39
CA ASP A 701 24.46 -52.35 -29.16
C ASP A 701 25.72 -53.23 -29.07
N ALA A 702 25.67 -54.42 -29.68
CA ALA A 702 26.79 -55.37 -29.69
C ALA A 702 28.03 -54.88 -30.45
N SER A 703 27.91 -53.86 -31.31
CA SER A 703 29.04 -53.21 -32.00
C SER A 703 29.69 -52.11 -31.17
N GLY A 704 29.06 -51.72 -30.05
CA GLY A 704 29.50 -50.63 -29.18
C GLY A 704 28.91 -49.26 -29.54
N ALA A 705 27.94 -49.20 -30.46
CA ALA A 705 27.26 -47.95 -30.78
C ALA A 705 26.22 -47.58 -29.70
N LEU A 706 26.18 -46.31 -29.30
CA LEU A 706 25.25 -45.82 -28.27
C LEU A 706 23.82 -45.81 -28.82
N ILE A 707 22.93 -46.56 -28.17
CA ILE A 707 21.49 -46.60 -28.48
C ILE A 707 20.75 -45.53 -27.69
N ASN A 708 20.98 -45.45 -26.38
CA ASN A 708 20.23 -44.55 -25.50
C ASN A 708 21.03 -44.13 -24.26
N THR A 709 20.81 -42.89 -23.79
CA THR A 709 21.24 -42.45 -22.47
C THR A 709 20.04 -42.47 -21.53
N ILE A 710 19.99 -43.46 -20.63
CA ILE A 710 18.89 -43.67 -19.67
C ILE A 710 18.88 -42.55 -18.62
N THR A 711 20.06 -42.13 -18.16
CA THR A 711 20.21 -40.97 -17.28
C THR A 711 21.60 -40.36 -17.44
N ASN A 712 21.72 -39.07 -17.10
CA ASN A 712 22.99 -38.35 -16.98
C ASN A 712 22.78 -37.12 -16.06
N LYS A 713 22.65 -37.35 -14.75
CA LYS A 713 22.38 -36.31 -13.75
C LYS A 713 23.00 -36.65 -12.39
N VAL A 714 22.88 -35.74 -11.42
CA VAL A 714 23.36 -35.94 -10.05
C VAL A 714 22.37 -36.82 -9.27
N TYR A 715 22.90 -37.79 -8.52
CA TYR A 715 22.15 -38.68 -7.62
C TYR A 715 22.74 -38.62 -6.21
N PRO A 716 21.93 -38.64 -5.14
CA PRO A 716 22.42 -38.60 -3.76
C PRO A 716 23.13 -39.89 -3.36
N ALA A 717 23.74 -39.91 -2.16
CA ALA A 717 24.28 -41.12 -1.56
C ALA A 717 23.16 -42.17 -1.34
N GLY A 718 23.44 -43.46 -1.51
CA GLY A 718 22.49 -44.54 -1.31
C GLY A 718 22.38 -45.51 -2.49
N GLN A 719 21.51 -46.51 -2.35
CA GLN A 719 21.16 -47.44 -3.43
C GLN A 719 20.11 -46.80 -4.34
N HIS A 720 20.29 -46.96 -5.64
CA HIS A 720 19.43 -46.43 -6.68
C HIS A 720 19.00 -47.55 -7.62
N GLN A 721 17.78 -47.47 -8.13
CA GLN A 721 17.29 -48.37 -9.17
C GLN A 721 16.63 -47.55 -10.28
N LEU A 722 16.98 -47.86 -11.53
CA LEU A 722 16.37 -47.26 -12.72
C LEU A 722 15.82 -48.36 -13.62
N THR A 723 14.68 -48.09 -14.26
CA THR A 723 14.11 -48.99 -15.25
C THR A 723 14.67 -48.66 -16.64
N VAL A 724 15.06 -49.71 -17.35
CA VAL A 724 15.52 -49.68 -18.73
C VAL A 724 14.43 -50.29 -19.59
N ASP A 725 13.80 -49.46 -20.42
CA ASP A 725 12.86 -49.92 -21.42
C ASP A 725 13.61 -50.62 -22.56
N CYS A 726 13.29 -51.90 -22.72
CA CYS A 726 13.85 -52.78 -23.74
C CYS A 726 12.78 -53.21 -24.76
N SER A 727 11.54 -52.72 -24.65
CA SER A 727 10.40 -53.17 -25.46
C SER A 727 10.59 -52.93 -26.97
N LYS A 728 11.35 -51.89 -27.32
CA LYS A 728 11.65 -51.51 -28.72
C LYS A 728 12.97 -52.09 -29.25
N LEU A 729 13.70 -52.83 -28.43
CA LEU A 729 14.92 -53.51 -28.85
C LEU A 729 14.58 -54.82 -29.56
N VAL A 730 15.28 -55.13 -30.65
CA VAL A 730 15.18 -56.46 -31.29
C VAL A 730 15.89 -57.51 -30.43
N GLN A 731 15.52 -58.78 -30.59
CA GLN A 731 16.15 -59.92 -29.90
C GLN A 731 17.65 -59.97 -30.21
N ALA A 732 18.48 -59.59 -29.24
CA ALA A 732 19.93 -59.50 -29.35
C ALA A 732 20.59 -59.30 -27.98
N VAL A 733 21.93 -59.23 -27.96
CA VAL A 733 22.72 -58.84 -26.80
C VAL A 733 23.05 -57.34 -26.87
N TYR A 734 22.88 -56.65 -25.76
CA TYR A 734 23.22 -55.23 -25.59
C TYR A 734 24.08 -55.04 -24.33
N PHE A 735 24.63 -53.84 -24.17
CA PHE A 735 25.47 -53.50 -23.02
C PHE A 735 25.00 -52.21 -22.36
N ILE A 736 24.93 -52.21 -21.03
CA ILE A 736 24.66 -51.01 -20.23
C ILE A 736 25.92 -50.61 -19.49
N ARG A 737 26.35 -49.37 -19.69
CA ARG A 737 27.47 -48.77 -18.97
C ARG A 737 26.94 -47.80 -17.92
N VAL A 738 27.36 -48.00 -16.67
CA VAL A 738 27.12 -47.09 -15.55
C VAL A 738 28.42 -46.36 -15.27
N GLU A 739 28.42 -45.05 -15.49
CA GLU A 739 29.58 -44.18 -15.35
C GLU A 739 29.34 -43.20 -14.21
N ARG A 740 30.27 -43.20 -13.26
CA ARG A 740 30.37 -42.30 -12.12
C ARG A 740 31.71 -41.56 -12.23
N ASN A 741 31.88 -40.45 -11.52
CA ASN A 741 33.12 -39.65 -11.60
C ASN A 741 34.40 -40.45 -11.30
N ASP A 742 34.31 -41.53 -10.51
CA ASP A 742 35.43 -42.34 -10.01
C ASP A 742 35.44 -43.80 -10.52
N LYS A 743 34.35 -44.28 -11.13
CA LYS A 743 34.19 -45.69 -11.54
C LYS A 743 33.30 -45.83 -12.77
N SER A 744 33.62 -46.78 -13.65
CA SER A 744 32.79 -47.19 -14.78
C SER A 744 32.58 -48.70 -14.76
N GLU A 745 31.32 -49.15 -14.87
CA GLU A 745 30.94 -50.57 -14.86
C GLU A 745 30.08 -50.88 -16.09
N THR A 746 30.36 -51.98 -16.79
CA THR A 746 29.58 -52.42 -17.97
C THR A 746 28.90 -53.75 -17.69
N LEU A 747 27.60 -53.80 -17.93
CA LEU A 747 26.74 -54.98 -17.73
C LEU A 747 26.15 -55.43 -19.06
N ARG A 748 26.17 -56.74 -19.31
CA ARG A 748 25.51 -57.33 -20.48
C ARG A 748 24.01 -57.47 -20.21
N ILE A 749 23.16 -57.13 -21.18
CA ILE A 749 21.72 -57.40 -21.15
C ILE A 749 21.32 -58.21 -22.39
N ILE A 750 20.51 -59.25 -22.21
CA ILE A 750 20.02 -60.12 -23.29
C ILE A 750 18.54 -59.84 -23.49
N LYS A 751 18.16 -59.34 -24.66
CA LYS A 751 16.76 -59.17 -25.06
C LYS A 751 16.25 -60.47 -25.67
N GLN A 752 15.26 -61.07 -25.02
CA GLN A 752 14.51 -62.24 -25.49
C GLN A 752 13.34 -61.86 -26.39
#